data_AF-A0A969Z817-F1
#
_entry.id   AF-A0A969Z817-F1
#
_cell.length_a   1.000
_cell.length_b   1.000
_cell.length_c   1.000
_cell.angle_alpha   90.00
_cell.angle_beta   90.00
_cell.angle_gamma   90.00
#
_symmetry.space_group_name_H-M   'P 1'
#
loop_
_entity.id
_entity.type
_entity.pdbx_description
1 polymer ?
#
loop_
_entity_poly.entity_id
_entity_poly.type
_entity_poly.pdbx_seq_one_letter_code
_entity_poly.pdbx_strand_id
1 'polypeptide(L)'
;MGLTNKATGKNVYEKSFKLDKNNTKIIALAGNPNVGKTTVFNELTGLNQHTGNWPGKTVTNAIGYYTYQNKKYTLVDLPGTYSLMAHSVEEEIARDFICFGNPDVTVVVVDATCLERNLNLVLQTLEITDKVVLCVNLMDEAKRKKIKIDLKKLEEILGIPVIGCSANKKIGLDELKDKIEKIAYNIEKTNPLKITYDEKIENKIKNLEPILKEKINNNINTRWLAIQLIDNNESLINSINTHLKLNLNNYFKQKDDNTLKDIIVTTLIKKAEEIASKVVTINNINDKTRKIDKYLTSKLYGIPIMIILLSFIFYLTIVGANIPSKFLANFLFTIQDHLSFFLLSLNIPTIIHDILIFGVFKTTAWIISVMLPPMAIFFPLFTLLEDLGYLPRIAFNLDKLFKKCSACGKQALTMCMGFGCNAAGVIGCRIIDSPRERLIAIITNNFVPCNGRFPTLIAIITMFFTGFVISPLQPIVSTIILTSIIILGIIMTFLVSKILSKTILKGIPSTFTLELPPYRKPQIGRIITRSIFDRTIFVLGRAITVAIPAGLIIWLMANIKIGNISILAHSANFLNPFAQLIGLDGYILMAFILGFPANEIVIPIIIMSYMATNSITDISNLTTLKTLLIDNGWTWVTAICVMLFSLMHWPCGTTCLTIKKETKSLKWTLISIIVPTIMGIVCCLVVNMVGKLVM
;
A
#
# COMPACT_ATOMS: atom_id res chain seq x y z
N MET A 1 14.14 7.15 -13.06
CA MET A 1 15.53 7.10 -12.55
C MET A 1 15.72 5.79 -11.80
N GLY A 2 16.65 4.95 -12.26
CA GLY A 2 16.74 3.52 -11.94
C GLY A 2 17.67 3.18 -10.77
N LEU A 3 17.39 2.06 -10.13
CA LEU A 3 18.27 1.37 -9.19
C LEU A 3 19.26 0.53 -10.01
N THR A 4 20.50 0.98 -10.12
CA THR A 4 21.64 0.14 -10.49
C THR A 4 22.25 -0.45 -9.22
N ASN A 5 23.02 -1.54 -9.32
CA ASN A 5 23.86 -2.02 -8.20
C ASN A 5 24.93 -0.99 -7.75
N LYS A 6 25.08 0.12 -8.48
CA LYS A 6 25.87 1.29 -8.07
C LYS A 6 25.10 2.25 -7.13
N ALA A 7 23.78 2.09 -7.01
CA ALA A 7 22.89 2.91 -6.17
C ALA A 7 22.40 2.17 -4.90
N THR A 8 22.82 0.92 -4.69
CA THR A 8 22.46 0.11 -3.53
C THR A 8 23.60 0.09 -2.50
N GLY A 9 23.31 0.64 -1.32
CA GLY A 9 23.99 0.36 -0.06
C GLY A 9 25.43 0.85 0.04
N LYS A 10 26.39 0.11 -0.53
CA LYS A 10 27.81 0.13 -0.11
C LYS A 10 28.58 1.43 -0.46
N ASN A 11 28.46 1.93 -1.70
CA ASN A 11 29.21 3.13 -2.12
C ASN A 11 28.61 4.46 -1.60
N VAL A 12 27.31 4.47 -1.26
CA VAL A 12 26.68 5.62 -0.59
C VAL A 12 27.02 5.59 0.90
N TYR A 13 27.06 4.40 1.51
CA TYR A 13 27.58 4.17 2.87
C TYR A 13 28.97 4.79 3.05
N GLU A 14 29.91 4.46 2.17
CA GLU A 14 31.30 4.96 2.29
C GLU A 14 31.41 6.49 2.19
N LYS A 15 30.49 7.16 1.46
CA LYS A 15 30.45 8.63 1.38
C LYS A 15 29.89 9.27 2.64
N SER A 16 28.90 8.66 3.32
CA SER A 16 28.35 9.19 4.58
C SER A 16 29.33 9.13 5.75
N PHE A 17 30.28 8.19 5.76
CA PHE A 17 31.29 8.07 6.83
C PHE A 17 32.56 8.90 6.58
N LYS A 18 32.80 9.38 5.35
CA LYS A 18 33.92 10.28 5.01
C LYS A 18 33.48 11.75 5.06
N LEU A 19 33.08 12.21 6.23
CA LEU A 19 32.84 13.63 6.47
C LEU A 19 34.17 14.28 6.92
N ASP A 20 34.57 15.36 6.25
CA ASP A 20 35.77 16.13 6.63
C ASP A 20 35.55 16.81 7.99
N LYS A 21 36.09 16.21 9.04
CA LYS A 21 36.02 16.72 10.43
C LYS A 21 36.87 17.97 10.68
N ASN A 22 37.70 18.39 9.72
CA ASN A 22 38.73 19.40 9.94
C ASN A 22 38.21 20.82 10.25
N ASN A 23 36.90 21.10 10.12
CA ASN A 23 36.37 22.43 10.47
C ASN A 23 34.88 22.50 10.84
N THR A 24 34.23 21.38 11.16
CA THR A 24 32.80 21.35 11.50
C THR A 24 32.49 20.25 12.51
N LYS A 25 31.53 20.54 13.40
CA LYS A 25 30.93 19.53 14.28
C LYS A 25 29.84 18.76 13.53
N ILE A 26 29.78 17.45 13.73
CA ILE A 26 28.82 16.56 13.07
C ILE A 26 27.68 16.26 14.05
N ILE A 27 26.45 16.54 13.63
CA ILE A 27 25.25 16.29 14.42
C ILE A 27 24.39 15.24 13.70
N ALA A 28 24.09 14.14 14.39
CA ALA A 28 23.15 13.14 13.91
C ALA A 28 21.73 13.52 14.35
N LEU A 29 20.78 13.57 13.42
CA LEU A 29 19.37 13.77 13.72
C LEU A 29 18.62 12.45 13.61
N ALA A 30 18.26 11.87 14.75
CA ALA A 30 17.51 10.62 14.87
C ALA A 30 16.05 10.89 15.30
N GLY A 31 15.15 9.94 15.06
CA GLY A 31 13.76 10.06 15.51
C GLY A 31 12.84 9.07 14.82
N ASN A 32 11.68 8.80 15.41
CA ASN A 32 10.67 7.94 14.79
C ASN A 32 10.15 8.60 13.49
N PRO A 33 9.58 7.82 12.55
CA PRO A 33 8.83 8.38 11.43
C PRO A 33 7.74 9.37 11.92
N ASN A 34 7.55 10.46 11.18
CA ASN A 34 6.49 11.46 11.40
C ASN A 34 6.57 12.31 12.69
N VAL A 35 7.67 12.30 13.44
CA VAL A 35 7.87 13.16 14.63
C VAL A 35 8.21 14.64 14.31
N GLY A 36 8.17 15.00 13.03
CA GLY A 36 8.61 16.33 12.56
C GLY A 36 10.13 16.48 12.44
N LYS A 37 10.88 15.38 12.38
CA LYS A 37 12.35 15.35 12.19
C LYS A 37 12.81 16.19 10.99
N THR A 38 12.24 15.97 9.81
CA THR A 38 12.59 16.75 8.60
C THR A 38 12.18 18.22 8.72
N THR A 39 11.12 18.53 9.48
CA THR A 39 10.78 19.94 9.77
C THR A 39 11.89 20.57 10.61
N VAL A 40 12.35 19.91 11.68
CA VAL A 40 13.50 20.38 12.47
C VAL A 40 14.74 20.54 11.59
N PHE A 41 15.02 19.57 10.72
CA PHE A 41 16.14 19.62 9.77
C PHE A 41 16.06 20.84 8.84
N ASN A 42 14.91 21.08 8.21
CA ASN A 42 14.72 22.20 7.29
C ASN A 42 14.84 23.55 8.00
N GLU A 43 14.23 23.68 9.18
CA GLU A 43 14.25 24.94 9.93
C GLU A 43 15.64 25.26 10.49
N LEU A 44 16.45 24.24 10.83
CA LEU A 44 17.84 24.44 11.24
C LEU A 44 18.76 24.78 10.05
N THR A 45 18.55 24.18 8.89
CA THR A 45 19.46 24.28 7.73
C THR A 45 19.05 25.33 6.69
N GLY A 46 17.81 25.82 6.74
CA GLY A 46 17.24 26.70 5.71
C GLY A 46 16.95 26.00 4.37
N LEU A 47 17.11 24.67 4.30
CA LEU A 47 16.83 23.88 3.12
C LEU A 47 15.33 23.54 3.02
N ASN A 48 14.80 23.48 1.79
CA ASN A 48 13.44 23.02 1.53
C ASN A 48 13.44 21.53 1.15
N GLN A 49 13.77 20.63 2.09
CA GLN A 49 13.60 19.20 1.83
C GLN A 49 12.16 18.74 2.03
N HIS A 50 11.65 17.92 1.11
CA HIS A 50 10.33 17.33 1.24
C HIS A 50 10.36 16.09 2.15
N THR A 51 9.49 16.07 3.16
CA THR A 51 9.16 14.90 3.98
C THR A 51 8.55 13.81 3.12
N GLY A 52 9.22 12.66 3.00
CA GLY A 52 8.60 11.50 2.35
C GLY A 52 9.46 10.25 2.36
N ASN A 53 9.25 9.39 3.36
CA ASN A 53 9.69 7.99 3.32
C ASN A 53 8.74 7.22 2.41
N TRP A 54 8.95 7.29 1.10
CA TRP A 54 8.23 6.46 0.14
C TRP A 54 9.04 5.19 -0.15
N PRO A 55 8.45 3.99 0.00
CA PRO A 55 9.11 2.75 -0.39
C PRO A 55 9.53 2.81 -1.86
N GLY A 56 10.85 2.78 -2.13
CA GLY A 56 11.41 2.80 -3.49
C GLY A 56 12.25 4.02 -3.87
N LYS A 57 12.45 5.00 -2.98
CA LYS A 57 13.58 5.95 -3.10
C LYS A 57 14.83 5.35 -2.42
N THR A 58 16.01 5.58 -2.99
CA THR A 58 17.29 5.26 -2.33
C THR A 58 17.36 6.01 -1.00
N VAL A 59 17.60 5.26 0.09
CA VAL A 59 17.79 5.82 1.44
C VAL A 59 19.14 6.54 1.45
N THR A 60 19.13 7.81 1.06
CA THR A 60 20.30 8.69 1.16
C THR A 60 20.09 9.59 2.37
N ASN A 61 21.02 9.57 3.33
CA ASN A 61 21.01 10.52 4.44
C ASN A 61 21.10 11.94 3.86
N ALA A 62 20.17 12.80 4.23
CA ALA A 62 20.24 14.20 3.83
C ALA A 62 21.28 14.91 4.70
N ILE A 63 22.17 15.68 4.07
CA ILE A 63 23.19 16.46 4.77
C ILE A 63 22.85 17.94 4.55
N GLY A 64 22.83 18.69 5.64
CA GLY A 64 22.61 20.12 5.63
C GLY A 64 23.63 20.82 6.50
N TYR A 65 23.82 22.12 6.26
CA TYR A 65 24.79 22.93 6.99
C TYR A 65 24.08 24.13 7.60
N TYR A 66 24.49 24.49 8.81
CA TYR A 66 24.05 25.74 9.42
C TYR A 66 25.19 26.38 10.23
N THR A 67 25.06 27.67 10.46
CA THR A 67 25.99 28.46 11.26
C THR A 67 25.30 28.95 12.53
N TYR A 68 25.96 28.81 13.67
CA TYR A 68 25.51 29.33 14.96
C TYR A 68 26.72 29.84 15.74
N GLN A 69 26.64 31.05 16.30
CA GLN A 69 27.73 31.73 17.00
C GLN A 69 29.08 31.71 16.23
N ASN A 70 29.05 32.04 14.93
CA ASN A 70 30.21 32.01 14.01
C ASN A 70 30.91 30.63 13.82
N LYS A 71 30.29 29.54 14.26
CA LYS A 71 30.78 28.16 14.06
C LYS A 71 29.89 27.41 13.05
N LYS A 72 30.50 26.53 12.26
CA LYS A 72 29.81 25.69 11.26
C LYS A 72 29.47 24.32 11.84
N TYR A 73 28.24 23.90 11.59
CA TYR A 73 27.70 22.60 11.99
C TYR A 73 27.19 21.85 10.75
N THR A 74 27.48 20.56 10.71
CA THR A 74 26.97 19.64 9.68
C THR A 74 25.88 18.78 10.32
N LEU A 75 24.65 18.91 9.85
CA LEU A 75 23.49 18.16 10.30
C LEU A 75 23.24 17.01 9.33
N VAL A 76 23.21 15.78 9.84
CA VAL A 76 22.93 14.57 9.07
C VAL A 76 21.56 14.02 9.48
N ASP A 77 20.61 14.04 8.55
CA ASP A 77 19.28 13.50 8.75
C ASP A 77 19.32 11.98 8.59
N LEU A 78 19.13 11.24 9.68
CA LEU A 78 19.06 9.78 9.64
C LEU A 78 17.67 9.32 9.18
N PRO A 79 17.54 8.13 8.58
CA PRO A 79 16.24 7.55 8.29
C PRO A 79 15.38 7.50 9.55
N GLY A 80 14.06 7.68 9.41
CA GLY A 80 13.15 7.57 10.56
C GLY A 80 13.05 6.12 11.02
N THR A 81 13.36 5.85 12.29
CA THR A 81 13.49 4.49 12.84
C THR A 81 12.79 4.34 14.17
N TYR A 82 12.20 3.18 14.45
CA TYR A 82 11.53 2.90 15.73
C TYR A 82 12.45 2.24 16.75
N SER A 83 13.47 1.55 16.26
CA SER A 83 14.43 0.79 17.03
C SER A 83 15.78 0.79 16.31
N LEU A 84 16.85 0.73 17.08
CA LEU A 84 18.22 0.50 16.61
C LEU A 84 18.57 -1.00 16.61
N MET A 85 17.63 -1.88 16.99
CA MET A 85 17.78 -3.34 16.92
C MET A 85 17.60 -3.94 15.51
N ALA A 86 17.58 -3.10 14.47
CA ALA A 86 17.66 -3.40 13.03
C ALA A 86 16.84 -4.61 12.51
N HIS A 87 15.67 -4.32 11.94
CA HIS A 87 14.88 -5.22 11.11
C HIS A 87 14.67 -4.72 9.66
N SER A 88 15.18 -3.52 9.37
CA SER A 88 15.08 -2.85 8.07
C SER A 88 16.40 -2.17 7.71
N VAL A 89 16.60 -1.93 6.42
CA VAL A 89 17.81 -1.27 5.90
C VAL A 89 17.94 0.15 6.45
N GLU A 90 16.81 0.84 6.65
CA GLU A 90 16.74 2.16 7.26
C GLU A 90 17.24 2.16 8.71
N GLU A 91 16.83 1.17 9.50
CA GLU A 91 17.27 0.97 10.88
C GLU A 91 18.77 0.62 10.95
N GLU A 92 19.26 -0.20 10.03
CA GLU A 92 20.69 -0.51 9.92
C GLU A 92 21.52 0.75 9.65
N ILE A 93 21.09 1.60 8.71
CA ILE A 93 21.77 2.85 8.36
C ILE A 93 21.82 3.80 9.56
N ALA A 94 20.70 3.99 10.27
CA ALA A 94 20.65 4.88 11.43
C ALA A 94 21.55 4.36 12.57
N ARG A 95 21.45 3.06 12.88
CA ARG A 95 22.26 2.38 13.90
C ARG A 95 23.74 2.52 13.60
N ASP A 96 24.18 2.15 12.40
CA ASP A 96 25.59 2.14 12.04
C ASP A 96 26.17 3.56 12.01
N PHE A 97 25.39 4.58 11.60
CA PHE A 97 25.85 5.97 11.67
C PHE A 97 26.01 6.45 13.11
N ILE A 98 25.07 6.14 14.00
CA ILE A 98 25.18 6.52 15.43
C ILE A 98 26.39 5.80 16.07
N CYS A 99 26.62 4.53 15.74
CA CYS A 99 27.69 3.72 16.33
C CYS A 99 29.08 4.02 15.77
N PHE A 100 29.20 4.17 14.45
CA PHE A 100 30.50 4.22 13.76
C PHE A 100 30.77 5.57 13.09
N GLY A 101 29.75 6.44 12.98
CA GLY A 101 29.84 7.73 12.31
C GLY A 101 30.57 8.78 13.15
N ASN A 102 30.81 8.45 14.43
CA ASN A 102 31.43 9.32 15.42
C ASN A 102 30.81 10.73 15.42
N PRO A 103 29.47 10.87 15.55
CA PRO A 103 28.83 12.16 15.67
C PRO A 103 29.29 12.87 16.96
N ASP A 104 29.44 14.19 16.91
CA ASP A 104 29.75 14.99 18.10
C ASP A 104 28.53 15.12 19.02
N VAL A 105 27.32 15.11 18.45
CA VAL A 105 26.04 15.12 19.20
C VAL A 105 25.00 14.31 18.43
N THR A 106 24.19 13.53 19.14
CA THR A 106 22.99 12.88 18.59
C THR A 106 21.75 13.58 19.11
N VAL A 107 21.00 14.23 18.23
CA VAL A 107 19.72 14.85 18.55
C VAL A 107 18.61 13.84 18.26
N VAL A 108 17.87 13.43 19.30
CA VAL A 108 16.73 12.53 19.14
C VAL A 108 15.45 13.37 19.15
N VAL A 109 14.73 13.39 18.03
CA VAL A 109 13.46 14.09 17.90
C VAL A 109 12.32 13.15 18.26
N VAL A 110 11.48 13.57 19.20
CA VAL A 110 10.33 12.80 19.69
C VAL A 110 9.05 13.61 19.59
N ASP A 111 7.92 12.94 19.34
CA ASP A 111 6.60 13.58 19.32
C ASP A 111 6.04 13.73 20.74
N ALA A 112 5.80 14.98 21.16
CA ALA A 112 5.16 15.34 22.41
C ALA A 112 3.79 14.65 22.61
N THR A 113 3.04 14.39 21.53
CA THR A 113 1.71 13.79 21.62
C THR A 113 1.70 12.28 21.87
N CYS A 114 2.84 11.61 21.68
CA CYS A 114 3.00 10.17 21.92
C CYS A 114 4.37 9.83 22.52
N LEU A 115 4.77 10.57 23.57
CA LEU A 115 6.10 10.49 24.17
C LEU A 115 6.53 9.06 24.56
N GLU A 116 5.65 8.30 25.22
CA GLU A 116 5.89 6.91 25.65
C GLU A 116 6.50 6.04 24.55
N ARG A 117 5.90 6.07 23.37
CA ARG A 117 6.35 5.26 22.24
C ARG A 117 7.70 5.70 21.68
N ASN A 118 7.98 7.00 21.74
CA ASN A 118 9.20 7.57 21.20
C ASN A 118 10.39 7.38 22.15
N LEU A 119 10.14 7.28 23.46
CA LEU A 119 11.18 7.05 24.46
C LEU A 119 11.94 5.75 24.25
N ASN A 120 11.36 4.74 23.59
CA ASN A 120 12.10 3.52 23.26
C ASN A 120 13.37 3.80 22.44
N LEU A 121 13.28 4.65 21.41
CA LEU A 121 14.43 5.04 20.60
C LEU A 121 15.43 5.87 21.42
N VAL A 122 14.94 6.75 22.30
CA VAL A 122 15.77 7.56 23.19
C VAL A 122 16.60 6.66 24.10
N LEU A 123 15.96 5.72 24.79
CA LEU A 123 16.61 4.77 25.70
C LEU A 123 17.70 3.95 25.00
N GLN A 124 17.43 3.45 23.79
CA GLN A 124 18.43 2.73 23.00
C GLN A 124 19.60 3.63 22.56
N THR A 125 19.33 4.89 22.24
CA THR A 125 20.38 5.85 21.86
C THR A 125 21.28 6.19 23.06
N LEU A 126 20.70 6.30 24.26
CA LEU A 126 21.43 6.52 25.52
C LEU A 126 22.36 5.36 25.88
N GLU A 127 22.05 4.13 25.46
CA GLU A 127 22.96 3.00 25.63
C GLU A 127 24.19 3.11 24.72
N ILE A 128 24.04 3.69 23.52
CA ILE A 128 25.13 3.80 22.53
C ILE A 128 26.08 4.95 22.86
N THR A 129 25.54 6.13 23.17
CA THR A 129 26.33 7.36 23.36
C THR A 129 25.78 8.22 24.50
N ASP A 130 26.68 8.90 25.18
CA ASP A 130 26.38 9.89 26.21
C ASP A 130 26.05 11.27 25.62
N LYS A 131 26.48 11.58 24.39
CA LYS A 131 26.29 12.89 23.76
C LYS A 131 24.93 13.04 23.08
N VAL A 132 23.87 12.99 23.88
CA VAL A 132 22.48 13.04 23.40
C VAL A 132 21.77 14.32 23.82
N VAL A 133 20.98 14.88 22.90
CA VAL A 133 20.03 15.98 23.16
C VAL A 133 18.63 15.53 22.75
N LEU A 134 17.65 15.65 23.64
CA LEU A 134 16.27 15.29 23.35
C LEU A 134 15.48 16.52 22.87
N CYS A 135 14.94 16.45 21.66
CA CYS A 135 14.03 17.44 21.10
C CYS A 135 12.59 16.92 21.17
N VAL A 136 11.82 17.41 22.14
CA VAL A 136 10.39 17.10 22.28
C VAL A 136 9.58 18.03 21.39
N ASN A 137 9.34 17.60 20.15
CA ASN A 137 8.70 18.40 19.11
C ASN A 137 7.16 18.27 19.15
N LEU A 138 6.44 19.10 18.38
CA LEU A 138 4.97 19.14 18.31
C LEU A 138 4.31 19.58 19.64
N MET A 139 4.99 20.41 20.43
CA MET A 139 4.46 20.95 21.69
C MET A 139 3.15 21.74 21.52
N ASP A 140 2.94 22.36 20.36
CA ASP A 140 1.71 23.06 20.05
C ASP A 140 0.53 22.10 19.81
N GLU A 141 0.78 20.94 19.19
CA GLU A 141 -0.22 19.88 19.07
C GLU A 141 -0.53 19.24 20.41
N ALA A 142 0.49 18.99 21.25
CA ALA A 142 0.31 18.49 22.61
C ALA A 142 -0.55 19.45 23.44
N LYS A 143 -0.29 20.76 23.38
CA LYS A 143 -1.11 21.80 24.02
C LYS A 143 -2.56 21.77 23.52
N ARG A 144 -2.78 21.61 22.20
CA ARG A 144 -4.13 21.48 21.61
C ARG A 144 -4.86 20.23 22.10
N LYS A 145 -4.14 19.12 22.29
CA LYS A 145 -4.65 17.86 22.86
C LYS A 145 -4.76 17.90 24.39
N LYS A 146 -4.44 19.02 25.04
CA LYS A 146 -4.38 19.19 26.51
C LYS A 146 -3.46 18.18 27.20
N ILE A 147 -2.39 17.79 26.52
CA ILE A 147 -1.29 17.00 27.07
C ILE A 147 -0.28 17.99 27.66
N LYS A 148 0.03 17.82 28.95
CA LYS A 148 1.11 18.54 29.62
C LYS A 148 2.29 17.61 29.80
N ILE A 149 3.49 18.08 29.48
CA ILE A 149 4.74 17.33 29.64
C ILE A 149 5.64 18.15 30.56
N ASP A 150 6.12 17.52 31.62
CA ASP A 150 7.13 18.09 32.49
C ASP A 150 8.52 17.84 31.92
N LEU A 151 9.03 18.83 31.17
CA LEU A 151 10.33 18.73 30.50
C LEU A 151 11.51 18.68 31.49
N LYS A 152 11.40 19.40 32.62
CA LYS A 152 12.45 19.44 33.64
C LYS A 152 12.58 18.09 34.32
N LYS A 153 11.45 17.49 34.71
CA LYS A 153 11.44 16.15 35.30
C LYS A 153 11.93 15.09 34.30
N LEU A 154 11.62 15.25 33.01
CA LEU A 154 12.14 14.36 31.97
C LEU A 154 13.66 14.48 31.81
N GLU A 155 14.21 15.70 31.86
CA GLU A 155 15.65 15.98 31.87
C GLU A 155 16.35 15.36 33.10
N GLU A 156 15.78 15.50 34.29
CA GLU A 156 16.29 14.89 35.53
C GLU A 156 16.31 13.35 35.46
N ILE A 157 15.26 12.73 34.92
CA ILE A 157 15.15 11.26 34.83
C ILE A 157 16.10 10.69 33.78
N LEU A 158 16.22 11.34 32.61
CA LEU A 158 17.05 10.84 31.52
C LEU A 158 18.53 11.22 31.67
N GLY A 159 18.84 12.28 32.42
CA GLY A 159 20.20 12.77 32.62
C GLY A 159 20.82 13.43 31.37
N ILE A 160 19.97 13.90 30.45
CA ILE A 160 20.36 14.58 29.21
C ILE A 160 19.49 15.84 28.99
N PRO A 161 19.97 16.87 28.27
CA PRO A 161 19.18 18.06 27.98
C PRO A 161 17.91 17.75 27.20
N VAL A 162 16.79 18.33 27.64
CA VAL A 162 15.46 18.16 27.02
C VAL A 162 14.89 19.51 26.63
N ILE A 163 14.67 19.72 25.32
CA ILE A 163 14.13 20.98 24.80
C ILE A 163 12.76 20.72 24.17
N GLY A 164 11.77 21.52 24.57
CA GLY A 164 10.44 21.51 23.97
C GLY A 164 10.39 22.40 22.72
N CYS A 165 10.03 21.83 21.57
CA CYS A 165 10.00 22.55 20.30
C CYS A 165 8.62 22.53 19.64
N SER A 166 8.36 23.57 18.85
CA SER A 166 7.33 23.56 17.80
C SER A 166 8.00 24.04 16.52
N ALA A 167 8.61 23.09 15.78
CA ALA A 167 9.47 23.39 14.65
C ALA A 167 8.76 24.22 13.57
N ASN A 168 7.51 23.89 13.23
CA ASN A 168 6.70 24.66 12.26
C ASN A 168 6.48 26.13 12.65
N LYS A 169 6.60 26.47 13.95
CA LYS A 169 6.46 27.83 14.48
C LYS A 169 7.80 28.45 14.87
N LYS A 170 8.92 27.77 14.61
CA LYS A 170 10.29 28.16 15.00
C LYS A 170 10.49 28.38 16.51
N ILE A 171 9.65 27.77 17.35
CA ILE A 171 9.73 27.91 18.82
C ILE A 171 10.66 26.82 19.37
N GLY A 172 11.62 27.22 20.23
CA GLY A 172 12.55 26.32 20.92
C GLY A 172 13.78 25.86 20.10
N LEU A 173 13.90 26.28 18.84
CA LEU A 173 15.02 25.86 17.98
C LEU A 173 16.34 26.54 18.34
N ASP A 174 16.33 27.79 18.82
CA ASP A 174 17.57 28.47 19.22
C ASP A 174 18.11 27.92 20.56
N GLU A 175 17.23 27.53 21.48
CA GLU A 175 17.60 26.81 22.70
C GLU A 175 18.18 25.43 22.38
N LEU A 176 17.61 24.73 21.38
CA LEU A 176 18.16 23.47 20.88
C LEU A 176 19.58 23.67 20.31
N LYS A 177 19.83 24.73 19.52
CA LYS A 177 21.17 25.04 18.99
C LYS A 177 22.19 25.30 20.11
N ASP A 178 21.80 26.05 21.14
CA ASP A 178 22.65 26.35 22.30
C ASP A 178 23.07 25.08 23.04
N LYS A 179 22.12 24.17 23.32
CA LYS A 179 22.43 22.89 23.98
C LYS A 179 23.27 21.94 23.12
N ILE A 180 23.02 21.91 21.81
CA ILE A 180 23.87 21.16 20.87
C ILE A 180 25.31 21.69 20.91
N GLU A 181 25.52 23.00 20.87
CA GLU A 181 26.86 23.60 20.94
C GLU A 181 27.56 23.20 22.24
N LYS A 182 26.88 23.33 23.38
CA LYS A 182 27.45 23.02 24.70
C LYS A 182 27.90 21.56 24.82
N ILE A 183 27.16 20.61 24.26
CA ILE A 183 27.57 19.19 24.28
C ILE A 183 28.63 18.91 23.22
N ALA A 184 28.52 19.47 22.01
CA ALA A 184 29.48 19.25 20.92
C ALA A 184 30.91 19.67 21.29
N TYR A 185 31.04 20.70 22.12
CA TYR A 185 32.31 21.21 22.63
C TYR A 185 32.65 20.73 24.05
N ASN A 186 31.89 19.76 24.60
CA ASN A 186 32.06 19.23 25.96
C ASN A 186 32.06 20.31 27.08
N ILE A 187 31.32 21.40 26.88
CA ILE A 187 31.11 22.46 27.90
C ILE A 187 30.16 21.93 28.98
N GLU A 188 29.10 21.25 28.58
CA GLU A 188 28.19 20.51 29.48
C GLU A 188 28.44 19.01 29.32
N LYS A 189 28.58 18.29 30.44
CA LYS A 189 28.64 16.83 30.46
C LYS A 189 27.26 16.25 30.80
N THR A 190 26.86 15.25 30.05
CA THR A 190 25.64 14.46 30.30
C THR A 190 25.95 13.29 31.24
N ASN A 191 24.95 12.83 31.97
CA ASN A 191 25.03 11.60 32.78
C ASN A 191 23.80 10.73 32.49
N PRO A 192 23.78 10.07 31.32
CA PRO A 192 22.58 9.42 30.80
C PRO A 192 22.11 8.27 31.69
N LEU A 193 20.79 8.07 31.72
CA LEU A 193 20.15 6.96 32.42
C LEU A 193 20.73 5.61 31.97
N LYS A 194 21.26 4.85 32.93
CA LYS A 194 21.70 3.47 32.70
C LYS A 194 20.55 2.51 32.94
N ILE A 195 20.25 1.71 31.94
CA ILE A 195 19.17 0.72 31.98
C ILE A 195 19.68 -0.53 32.68
N THR A 196 18.99 -0.94 33.73
CA THR A 196 19.27 -2.16 34.48
C THR A 196 18.33 -3.27 33.99
N TYR A 197 18.90 -4.39 33.58
CA TYR A 197 18.17 -5.57 33.12
C TYR A 197 18.04 -6.61 34.24
N ASP A 198 17.28 -7.68 33.99
CA ASP A 198 17.17 -8.82 34.91
C ASP A 198 18.56 -9.41 35.23
N GLU A 199 18.70 -10.00 36.42
CA GLU A 199 19.99 -10.52 36.94
C GLU A 199 20.71 -11.46 35.96
N LYS A 200 19.96 -12.27 35.20
CA LYS A 200 20.51 -13.16 34.17
C LYS A 200 21.28 -12.41 33.09
N ILE A 201 20.77 -11.26 32.65
CA ILE A 201 21.38 -10.43 31.60
C ILE A 201 22.54 -9.64 32.20
N GLU A 202 22.37 -9.03 33.38
CA GLU A 202 23.43 -8.27 34.04
C GLU A 202 24.66 -9.13 34.36
N ASN A 203 24.48 -10.38 34.78
CA ASN A 203 25.59 -11.30 35.01
C ASN A 203 26.35 -11.62 33.71
N LYS A 204 25.64 -11.78 32.59
CA LYS A 204 26.29 -11.96 31.27
C LYS A 204 27.04 -10.70 30.83
N ILE A 205 26.47 -9.51 31.04
CA ILE A 205 27.14 -8.24 30.74
C ILE A 205 28.43 -8.11 31.57
N LYS A 206 28.39 -8.37 32.88
CA LYS A 206 29.57 -8.31 33.76
C LYS A 206 30.70 -9.24 33.31
N ASN A 207 30.38 -10.41 32.73
CA ASN A 207 31.37 -11.34 32.21
C ASN A 207 31.97 -10.89 30.86
N LEU A 208 31.17 -10.26 30.00
CA LEU A 208 31.59 -9.86 28.65
C LEU A 208 32.29 -8.49 28.62
N GLU A 209 31.87 -7.54 29.44
CA GLU A 209 32.38 -6.16 29.43
C GLU A 209 33.92 -6.07 29.60
N PRO A 210 34.58 -6.82 30.50
CA PRO A 210 36.04 -6.78 30.64
C PRO A 210 36.76 -7.26 29.37
N ILE A 211 36.27 -8.35 28.75
CA ILE A 211 36.83 -8.94 27.53
C ILE A 211 36.73 -7.95 26.36
N LEU A 212 35.63 -7.19 26.30
CA LEU A 212 35.42 -6.19 25.26
C LEU A 212 36.28 -4.94 25.47
N LYS A 213 36.50 -4.52 26.72
CA LYS A 213 37.38 -3.39 27.05
C LYS A 213 38.84 -3.64 26.66
N GLU A 214 39.32 -4.87 26.79
CA GLU A 214 40.69 -5.21 26.36
C GLU A 214 40.88 -5.17 24.83
N LYS A 215 39.82 -5.45 24.06
CA LYS A 215 39.90 -5.59 22.59
C LYS A 215 39.49 -4.33 21.81
N ILE A 216 38.73 -3.43 22.41
CA ILE A 216 38.16 -2.26 21.73
C ILE A 216 38.79 -1.00 22.30
N ASN A 217 39.52 -0.26 21.46
CA ASN A 217 39.99 1.09 21.79
C ASN A 217 38.78 2.03 21.92
N ASN A 218 38.38 2.39 23.14
CA ASN A 218 37.52 3.51 23.66
C ASN A 218 36.48 4.24 22.78
N ASN A 219 36.20 3.83 21.55
CA ASN A 219 35.37 4.54 20.59
C ASN A 219 33.90 4.10 20.65
N ILE A 220 33.60 2.97 21.31
CA ILE A 220 32.25 2.40 21.40
C ILE A 220 31.98 2.00 22.85
N ASN A 221 30.74 2.22 23.30
CA ASN A 221 30.29 1.79 24.62
C ASN A 221 30.32 0.25 24.73
N THR A 222 31.23 -0.27 25.56
CA THR A 222 31.45 -1.71 25.75
C THR A 222 30.26 -2.42 26.37
N ARG A 223 29.47 -1.72 27.22
CA ARG A 223 28.25 -2.28 27.81
C ARG A 223 27.18 -2.49 26.76
N TRP A 224 26.95 -1.51 25.89
CA TRP A 224 26.00 -1.66 24.78
C TRP A 224 26.41 -2.79 23.85
N LEU A 225 27.70 -2.89 23.51
CA LEU A 225 28.19 -3.98 22.66
C LEU A 225 27.97 -5.35 23.31
N ALA A 226 28.12 -5.47 24.63
CA ALA A 226 27.76 -6.69 25.37
C ALA A 226 26.27 -7.04 25.27
N ILE A 227 25.38 -6.05 25.41
CA ILE A 227 23.92 -6.24 25.28
C ILE A 227 23.57 -6.71 23.87
N GLN A 228 24.15 -6.08 22.84
CA GLN A 228 23.90 -6.42 21.45
C GLN A 228 24.44 -7.79 21.06
N LEU A 229 25.58 -8.16 21.64
CA LEU A 229 26.07 -9.53 21.54
C LEU A 229 25.02 -10.48 22.13
N ILE A 230 24.52 -10.25 23.35
CA ILE A 230 23.49 -11.10 23.98
C ILE A 230 22.19 -11.18 23.14
N ASP A 231 21.77 -10.12 22.45
CA ASP A 231 20.58 -10.08 21.58
C ASP A 231 20.73 -10.89 20.27
N ASN A 232 21.96 -11.29 19.93
CA ASN A 232 22.30 -12.12 18.75
C ASN A 232 21.86 -11.51 17.40
N ASN A 233 22.07 -10.21 17.22
CA ASN A 233 21.76 -9.53 15.96
C ASN A 233 22.84 -9.78 14.90
N GLU A 234 22.64 -10.78 14.03
CA GLU A 234 23.60 -11.17 12.97
C GLU A 234 24.05 -10.00 12.08
N SER A 235 23.11 -9.10 11.71
CA SER A 235 23.42 -7.91 10.90
C SER A 235 24.40 -6.99 11.61
N LEU A 236 24.16 -6.73 12.90
CA LEU A 236 25.03 -5.87 13.70
C LEU A 236 26.40 -6.53 13.95
N ILE A 237 26.42 -7.83 14.26
CA ILE A 237 27.67 -8.56 14.47
C ILE A 237 28.54 -8.50 13.20
N ASN A 238 27.93 -8.65 12.03
CA ASN A 238 28.62 -8.47 10.75
C ASN A 238 29.14 -7.05 10.57
N SER A 239 28.33 -6.00 10.83
CA SER A 239 28.78 -4.60 10.76
C SER A 239 29.94 -4.33 11.73
N ILE A 240 29.85 -4.81 12.98
CA ILE A 240 30.91 -4.68 14.00
C ILE A 240 32.19 -5.39 13.55
N ASN A 241 32.09 -6.66 13.11
CA ASN A 241 33.24 -7.43 12.65
C ASN A 241 33.93 -6.73 11.46
N THR A 242 33.14 -6.11 10.56
CA THR A 242 33.66 -5.38 9.40
C THR A 242 34.33 -4.07 9.79
N HIS A 243 33.71 -3.26 10.66
CA HIS A 243 34.22 -1.95 11.07
C HIS A 243 35.37 -2.02 12.07
N LEU A 244 35.34 -2.98 13.01
CA LEU A 244 36.38 -3.17 14.02
C LEU A 244 37.46 -4.17 13.60
N LYS A 245 37.29 -4.89 12.47
CA LYS A 245 38.18 -5.97 12.02
C LYS A 245 38.42 -7.07 13.07
N LEU A 246 37.41 -7.35 13.90
CA LEU A 246 37.42 -8.39 14.92
C LEU A 246 36.55 -9.58 14.47
N ASN A 247 36.83 -10.78 14.98
CA ASN A 247 35.95 -11.95 14.78
C ASN A 247 35.32 -12.33 16.12
N LEU A 248 34.17 -11.72 16.42
CA LEU A 248 33.46 -11.93 17.68
C LEU A 248 32.62 -13.22 17.71
N ASN A 249 32.48 -13.91 16.57
CA ASN A 249 31.65 -15.11 16.43
C ASN A 249 32.14 -16.28 17.30
N ASN A 250 33.41 -16.31 17.68
CA ASN A 250 33.98 -17.39 18.50
C ASN A 250 33.53 -17.37 19.96
N TYR A 251 33.03 -16.23 20.46
CA TYR A 251 32.49 -16.11 21.83
C TYR A 251 31.04 -16.60 21.93
N PHE A 252 30.50 -17.17 20.85
CA PHE A 252 29.08 -17.31 20.57
C PHE A 252 28.64 -18.76 20.28
N LYS A 253 28.98 -19.69 21.17
CA LYS A 253 28.56 -21.11 21.06
C LYS A 253 27.57 -21.56 22.16
N GLN A 254 26.53 -20.77 22.43
CA GLN A 254 25.36 -21.28 23.16
C GLN A 254 24.06 -20.99 22.41
N LYS A 255 23.25 -22.05 22.31
CA LYS A 255 22.02 -22.19 21.51
C LYS A 255 20.92 -21.24 21.97
N ASP A 256 20.20 -20.73 20.97
CA ASP A 256 18.97 -19.93 20.97
C ASP A 256 18.16 -19.90 22.27
N ASP A 257 18.01 -18.71 22.83
CA ASP A 257 16.96 -18.40 23.80
C ASP A 257 16.26 -17.11 23.34
N ASN A 258 15.29 -17.24 22.41
CA ASN A 258 14.40 -16.13 21.98
C ASN A 258 13.78 -15.39 23.19
N THR A 259 13.72 -16.06 24.34
CA THR A 259 13.30 -15.53 25.64
C THR A 259 14.13 -14.32 26.09
N LEU A 260 15.46 -14.30 25.87
CA LEU A 260 16.34 -13.21 26.33
C LEU A 260 16.12 -11.92 25.52
N LYS A 261 15.91 -12.06 24.22
CA LYS A 261 15.57 -10.94 23.33
C LYS A 261 14.25 -10.28 23.73
N ASP A 262 13.22 -11.10 23.95
CA ASP A 262 11.92 -10.60 24.40
C ASP A 262 12.03 -9.89 25.75
N ILE A 263 12.89 -10.36 26.66
CA ILE A 263 13.14 -9.70 27.95
C ILE A 263 13.80 -8.32 27.76
N ILE A 264 14.85 -8.19 26.91
CA ILE A 264 15.52 -6.90 26.65
C ILE A 264 14.50 -5.88 26.12
N VAL A 265 13.75 -6.27 25.08
CA VAL A 265 12.74 -5.40 24.46
C VAL A 265 11.63 -5.03 25.45
N THR A 266 11.14 -6.00 26.22
CA THR A 266 10.08 -5.76 27.22
C THR A 266 10.54 -4.80 28.31
N THR A 267 11.79 -4.91 28.78
CA THR A 267 12.35 -4.03 29.81
C THR A 267 12.48 -2.58 29.31
N LEU A 268 12.94 -2.38 28.08
CA LEU A 268 12.99 -1.05 27.46
C LEU A 268 11.61 -0.41 27.35
N ILE A 269 10.61 -1.16 26.90
CA ILE A 269 9.22 -0.69 26.77
C ILE A 269 8.65 -0.33 28.16
N LYS A 270 8.80 -1.20 29.15
CA LYS A 270 8.33 -0.94 30.53
C LYS A 270 9.00 0.30 31.12
N LYS A 271 10.29 0.51 30.87
CA LYS A 271 10.99 1.72 31.33
C LYS A 271 10.49 2.97 30.63
N ALA A 272 10.24 2.91 29.33
CA ALA A 272 9.64 4.02 28.59
C ALA A 272 8.24 4.38 29.14
N GLU A 273 7.41 3.39 29.45
CA GLU A 273 6.10 3.55 30.09
C GLU A 273 6.20 4.18 31.49
N GLU A 274 7.12 3.67 32.31
CA GLU A 274 7.37 4.19 33.66
C GLU A 274 7.80 5.67 33.62
N ILE A 275 8.70 6.05 32.70
CA ILE A 275 9.14 7.44 32.53
C ILE A 275 7.98 8.31 32.05
N ALA A 276 7.26 7.87 31.01
CA ALA A 276 6.14 8.62 30.45
C ALA A 276 5.04 8.88 31.47
N SER A 277 4.68 7.88 32.29
CA SER A 277 3.66 8.03 33.34
C SER A 277 4.04 9.07 34.41
N LYS A 278 5.34 9.28 34.67
CA LYS A 278 5.84 10.26 35.64
C LYS A 278 5.88 11.69 35.10
N VAL A 279 5.96 11.88 33.78
CA VAL A 279 6.19 13.20 33.15
C VAL A 279 5.02 13.70 32.31
N VAL A 280 4.11 12.82 31.87
CA VAL A 280 2.97 13.19 31.03
C VAL A 280 1.68 13.23 31.86
N THR A 281 0.98 14.35 31.81
CA THR A 281 -0.38 14.48 32.37
C THR A 281 -1.38 14.71 31.25
N ILE A 282 -2.37 13.82 31.14
CA ILE A 282 -3.43 13.91 30.13
C ILE A 282 -4.74 14.31 30.83
N ASN A 283 -5.23 15.52 30.55
CA ASN A 283 -6.57 15.91 30.99
C ASN A 283 -7.61 15.22 30.09
N ASN A 284 -8.34 14.25 30.66
CA ASN A 284 -9.29 13.37 29.98
C ASN A 284 -10.32 14.14 29.12
N ILE A 285 -10.14 14.13 27.79
CA ILE A 285 -11.15 14.59 26.81
C ILE A 285 -11.43 13.54 25.71
N ASN A 286 -10.69 12.42 25.67
CA ASN A 286 -10.79 11.48 24.54
C ASN A 286 -11.80 10.32 24.69
N ASP A 287 -12.84 10.47 25.51
CA ASP A 287 -13.88 9.43 25.67
C ASP A 287 -14.68 9.15 24.40
N LYS A 288 -14.96 10.17 23.57
CA LYS A 288 -15.69 9.97 22.31
C LYS A 288 -14.88 9.15 21.30
N THR A 289 -13.60 9.48 21.14
CA THR A 289 -12.70 8.81 20.20
C THR A 289 -12.41 7.36 20.63
N ARG A 290 -12.17 7.13 21.93
CA ARG A 290 -12.01 5.77 22.50
C ARG A 290 -13.28 4.93 22.36
N LYS A 291 -14.47 5.53 22.52
CA LYS A 291 -15.74 4.84 22.30
C LYS A 291 -15.91 4.44 20.83
N ILE A 292 -15.65 5.35 19.89
CA ILE A 292 -15.73 5.04 18.45
C ILE A 292 -14.75 3.93 18.08
N ASP A 293 -13.49 4.01 18.54
CA ASP A 293 -12.50 2.97 18.29
C ASP A 293 -12.95 1.62 18.86
N LYS A 294 -13.53 1.58 20.06
CA LYS A 294 -14.05 0.34 20.66
C LYS A 294 -15.08 -0.35 19.76
N TYR A 295 -15.96 0.38 19.08
CA TYR A 295 -16.91 -0.22 18.14
C TYR A 295 -16.25 -0.59 16.81
N LEU A 296 -15.48 0.33 16.23
CA LEU A 296 -14.86 0.16 14.92
C LEU A 296 -13.78 -0.92 14.87
N THR A 297 -13.06 -1.14 15.98
CA THR A 297 -12.03 -2.18 16.10
C THR A 297 -12.55 -3.44 16.79
N SER A 298 -13.82 -3.50 17.16
CA SER A 298 -14.39 -4.71 17.75
C SER A 298 -14.46 -5.82 16.71
N LYS A 299 -14.20 -7.06 17.14
CA LYS A 299 -14.30 -8.24 16.29
C LYS A 299 -15.74 -8.50 15.81
N LEU A 300 -16.74 -8.09 16.59
CA LEU A 300 -18.16 -8.32 16.31
C LEU A 300 -18.77 -7.21 15.44
N TYR A 301 -18.52 -5.93 15.75
CA TYR A 301 -19.15 -4.80 15.04
C TYR A 301 -18.25 -4.21 13.95
N GLY A 302 -16.92 -4.36 14.03
CA GLY A 302 -15.98 -3.74 13.09
C GLY A 302 -16.14 -4.22 11.63
N ILE A 303 -16.29 -5.54 11.41
CA ILE A 303 -16.48 -6.12 10.07
C ILE A 303 -17.86 -5.77 9.49
N PRO A 304 -18.99 -5.92 10.21
CA PRO A 304 -20.30 -5.48 9.71
C PRO A 304 -20.36 -4.00 9.36
N ILE A 305 -19.83 -3.11 10.22
CA ILE A 305 -19.79 -1.67 9.95
C ILE A 305 -18.99 -1.38 8.67
N MET A 306 -17.87 -2.09 8.47
CA MET A 306 -17.08 -1.99 7.24
C MET A 306 -17.86 -2.40 6.01
N ILE A 307 -18.58 -3.53 6.05
CA ILE A 307 -19.39 -3.98 4.93
C ILE A 307 -20.50 -2.97 4.62
N ILE A 308 -21.21 -2.48 5.64
CA ILE A 308 -22.29 -1.49 5.46
C ILE A 308 -21.75 -0.20 4.85
N LEU A 309 -20.64 0.33 5.37
CA LEU A 309 -20.04 1.56 4.88
C LEU A 309 -19.55 1.41 3.43
N LEU A 310 -18.90 0.30 3.12
CA LEU A 310 -18.40 0.02 1.77
C LEU A 310 -19.56 -0.17 0.79
N SER A 311 -20.62 -0.89 1.18
CA SER A 311 -21.87 -1.02 0.40
C SER A 311 -22.53 0.33 0.15
N PHE A 312 -22.56 1.21 1.15
CA PHE A 312 -23.08 2.57 0.98
C PHE A 312 -22.28 3.39 -0.03
N ILE A 313 -20.95 3.30 -0.01
CA ILE A 313 -20.08 3.95 -1.01
C ILE A 313 -20.33 3.38 -2.41
N PHE A 314 -20.45 2.05 -2.55
CA PHE A 314 -20.77 1.46 -3.86
C PHE A 314 -22.12 1.89 -4.38
N TYR A 315 -23.13 1.93 -3.51
CA TYR A 315 -24.45 2.42 -3.87
C TYR A 315 -24.38 3.85 -4.40
N LEU A 316 -23.74 4.76 -3.67
CA LEU A 316 -23.53 6.15 -4.11
C LEU A 316 -22.74 6.23 -5.41
N THR A 317 -21.74 5.36 -5.58
CA THR A 317 -20.90 5.33 -6.78
C THR A 317 -21.68 4.88 -8.00
N ILE A 318 -22.43 3.77 -7.92
CA ILE A 318 -23.16 3.20 -9.06
C ILE A 318 -24.35 4.10 -9.42
N VAL A 319 -25.20 4.44 -8.46
CA VAL A 319 -26.38 5.27 -8.71
C VAL A 319 -25.96 6.68 -9.12
N GLY A 320 -24.97 7.25 -8.43
CA GLY A 320 -24.46 8.59 -8.72
C GLY A 320 -23.73 8.67 -10.07
N ALA A 321 -23.12 7.59 -10.55
CA ALA A 321 -22.43 7.59 -11.84
C ALA A 321 -23.34 7.42 -13.06
N ASN A 322 -24.53 6.83 -12.91
CA ASN A 322 -25.43 6.56 -14.05
C ASN A 322 -25.78 7.84 -14.85
N ILE A 323 -26.07 8.94 -14.15
CA ILE A 323 -26.41 10.23 -14.78
C ILE A 323 -25.22 10.81 -15.57
N PRO A 324 -24.04 11.05 -14.96
CA PRO A 324 -22.89 11.58 -15.68
C PRO A 324 -22.37 10.63 -16.76
N SER A 325 -22.45 9.30 -16.58
CA SER A 325 -22.11 8.33 -17.63
C SER A 325 -23.00 8.45 -18.85
N LYS A 326 -24.32 8.61 -18.68
CA LYS A 326 -25.24 8.80 -19.80
C LYS A 326 -25.01 10.13 -20.51
N PHE A 327 -24.77 11.21 -19.76
CA PHE A 327 -24.45 12.51 -20.34
C PHE A 327 -23.16 12.45 -21.17
N LEU A 328 -22.10 11.84 -20.62
CA LEU A 328 -20.81 11.70 -21.28
C LEU A 328 -20.90 10.80 -22.53
N ALA A 329 -21.66 9.69 -22.46
CA ALA A 329 -21.92 8.82 -23.60
C ALA A 329 -22.62 9.58 -24.74
N ASN A 330 -23.71 10.28 -24.43
CA ASN A 330 -24.44 11.07 -25.43
C ASN A 330 -23.52 12.11 -26.08
N PHE A 331 -22.77 12.86 -25.27
CA PHE A 331 -21.83 13.87 -25.77
C PHE A 331 -20.76 13.28 -26.70
N LEU A 332 -20.10 12.19 -26.29
CA LEU A 332 -19.06 11.54 -27.10
C LEU A 332 -19.64 10.91 -28.38
N PHE A 333 -20.83 10.33 -28.34
CA PHE A 333 -21.46 9.78 -29.54
C PHE A 333 -21.99 10.88 -30.49
N THR A 334 -22.42 12.03 -29.99
CA THR A 334 -22.68 13.19 -30.86
C THR A 334 -21.39 13.67 -31.57
N ILE A 335 -20.26 13.66 -30.86
CA ILE A 335 -18.94 13.94 -31.49
C ILE A 335 -18.60 12.87 -32.54
N GLN A 336 -18.90 11.60 -32.26
CA GLN A 336 -18.72 10.50 -33.23
C GLN A 336 -19.45 10.80 -34.54
N ASP A 337 -20.71 11.22 -34.47
CA ASP A 337 -21.55 11.47 -35.64
C ASP A 337 -21.03 12.67 -36.46
N HIS A 338 -20.63 13.75 -35.78
CA HIS A 338 -19.99 14.89 -36.44
C HIS A 338 -18.65 14.53 -37.08
N LEU A 339 -17.82 13.73 -36.40
CA LEU A 339 -16.54 13.28 -36.93
C LEU A 339 -16.74 12.34 -38.14
N SER A 340 -17.75 11.48 -38.10
CA SER A 340 -18.13 10.61 -39.22
C SER A 340 -18.52 11.43 -40.45
N PHE A 341 -19.40 12.43 -40.29
CA PHE A 341 -19.77 13.34 -41.36
C PHE A 341 -18.57 14.10 -41.94
N PHE A 342 -17.67 14.57 -41.08
CA PHE A 342 -16.45 15.28 -41.49
C PHE A 342 -15.47 14.38 -42.27
N LEU A 343 -15.27 13.13 -41.85
CA LEU A 343 -14.38 12.21 -42.57
C LEU A 343 -14.96 11.79 -43.92
N LEU A 344 -16.29 11.64 -44.00
CA LEU A 344 -16.98 11.34 -45.26
C LEU A 344 -16.93 12.52 -46.23
N SER A 345 -17.04 13.77 -45.73
CA SER A 345 -16.91 14.96 -46.59
C SER A 345 -15.49 15.16 -47.15
N LEU A 346 -14.47 14.57 -46.50
CA LEU A 346 -13.10 14.50 -46.99
C LEU A 346 -12.85 13.34 -47.99
N ASN A 347 -13.87 12.59 -48.39
CA ASN A 347 -13.78 11.42 -49.29
C ASN A 347 -12.78 10.34 -48.79
N ILE A 348 -12.66 10.17 -47.48
CA ILE A 348 -11.83 9.10 -46.91
C ILE A 348 -12.45 7.73 -47.24
N PRO A 349 -11.65 6.72 -47.65
CA PRO A 349 -12.17 5.38 -47.93
C PRO A 349 -12.98 4.80 -46.77
N THR A 350 -14.11 4.17 -47.08
CA THR A 350 -15.07 3.64 -46.08
C THR A 350 -14.42 2.69 -45.07
N ILE A 351 -13.46 1.87 -45.50
CA ILE A 351 -12.71 0.97 -44.61
C ILE A 351 -11.93 1.76 -43.54
N ILE A 352 -11.25 2.84 -43.93
CA ILE A 352 -10.47 3.67 -43.00
C ILE A 352 -11.41 4.44 -42.07
N HIS A 353 -12.51 4.98 -42.62
CA HIS A 353 -13.56 5.62 -41.85
C HIS A 353 -14.10 4.69 -40.76
N ASP A 354 -14.50 3.47 -41.12
CA ASP A 354 -15.16 2.54 -40.21
C ASP A 354 -14.20 2.04 -39.11
N ILE A 355 -12.94 1.80 -39.46
CA ILE A 355 -11.88 1.49 -38.49
C ILE A 355 -11.75 2.61 -37.45
N LEU A 356 -11.66 3.87 -37.90
CA LEU A 356 -11.42 5.00 -37.01
C LEU A 356 -12.65 5.32 -36.16
N ILE A 357 -13.84 5.33 -36.76
CA ILE A 357 -15.09 5.72 -36.10
C ILE A 357 -15.69 4.55 -35.32
N PHE A 358 -16.07 3.48 -36.02
CA PHE A 358 -16.81 2.37 -35.42
C PHE A 358 -15.92 1.37 -34.67
N GLY A 359 -14.63 1.31 -35.00
CA GLY A 359 -13.63 0.56 -34.25
C GLY A 359 -13.02 1.35 -33.10
N VAL A 360 -12.09 2.26 -33.42
CA VAL A 360 -11.25 2.95 -32.43
C VAL A 360 -12.06 3.93 -31.57
N PHE A 361 -12.76 4.89 -32.19
CA PHE A 361 -13.46 5.95 -31.47
C PHE A 361 -14.60 5.39 -30.63
N LYS A 362 -15.50 4.59 -31.23
CA LYS A 362 -16.67 4.02 -30.54
C LYS A 362 -16.27 3.18 -29.32
N THR A 363 -15.27 2.31 -29.47
CA THR A 363 -14.76 1.49 -28.36
C THR A 363 -14.16 2.36 -27.25
N THR A 364 -13.36 3.36 -27.63
CA THR A 364 -12.72 4.26 -26.66
C THR A 364 -13.77 5.12 -25.93
N ALA A 365 -14.74 5.67 -26.66
CA ALA A 365 -15.83 6.48 -26.13
C ALA A 365 -16.71 5.67 -25.16
N TRP A 366 -16.99 4.39 -25.48
CA TRP A 366 -17.72 3.48 -24.61
C TRP A 366 -16.99 3.30 -23.27
N ILE A 367 -15.71 2.91 -23.32
CA ILE A 367 -14.89 2.67 -22.13
C ILE A 367 -14.80 3.94 -21.27
N ILE A 368 -14.55 5.11 -21.89
CA ILE A 368 -14.48 6.38 -21.15
C ILE A 368 -15.82 6.68 -20.46
N SER A 369 -16.94 6.54 -21.17
CA SER A 369 -18.28 6.87 -20.66
C SER A 369 -18.69 6.02 -19.47
N VAL A 370 -18.38 4.72 -19.52
CA VAL A 370 -18.78 3.76 -18.48
C VAL A 370 -17.81 3.76 -17.30
N MET A 371 -16.50 3.92 -17.56
CA MET A 371 -15.47 3.76 -16.53
C MET A 371 -15.20 5.04 -15.72
N LEU A 372 -15.19 6.21 -16.38
CA LEU A 372 -14.70 7.46 -15.77
C LEU A 372 -15.58 7.96 -14.61
N PRO A 373 -16.92 8.06 -14.74
CA PRO A 373 -17.75 8.65 -13.69
C PRO A 373 -17.78 7.85 -12.38
N PRO A 374 -17.92 6.50 -12.38
CA PRO A 374 -17.81 5.71 -11.15
C PRO A 374 -16.47 5.91 -10.45
N MET A 375 -15.36 5.94 -11.20
CA MET A 375 -14.03 6.16 -10.60
C MET A 375 -13.88 7.57 -10.01
N ALA A 376 -14.42 8.58 -10.69
CA ALA A 376 -14.41 9.97 -10.24
C ALA A 376 -15.21 10.20 -8.95
N ILE A 377 -16.21 9.36 -8.66
CA ILE A 377 -16.99 9.40 -7.40
C ILE A 377 -16.33 8.52 -6.32
N PHE A 378 -15.93 7.30 -6.68
CA PHE A 378 -15.39 6.32 -5.74
C PHE A 378 -14.09 6.80 -5.06
N PHE A 379 -13.13 7.30 -5.84
CA PHE A 379 -11.82 7.64 -5.26
C PHE A 379 -11.85 8.82 -4.29
N PRO A 380 -12.58 9.93 -4.54
CA PRO A 380 -12.75 10.97 -3.53
C PRO A 380 -13.41 10.48 -2.24
N LEU A 381 -14.47 9.67 -2.33
CA LEU A 381 -15.13 9.08 -1.15
C LEU A 381 -14.19 8.16 -0.36
N PHE A 382 -13.41 7.34 -1.08
CA PHE A 382 -12.42 6.46 -0.46
C PHE A 382 -11.30 7.26 0.22
N THR A 383 -10.78 8.28 -0.45
CA THR A 383 -9.71 9.15 0.09
C THR A 383 -10.22 9.93 1.31
N LEU A 384 -11.50 10.30 1.36
CA LEU A 384 -12.13 10.88 2.54
C LEU A 384 -12.09 9.92 3.74
N LEU A 385 -12.40 8.63 3.52
CA LEU A 385 -12.31 7.61 4.57
C LEU A 385 -10.88 7.34 5.02
N GLU A 386 -9.91 7.45 4.10
CA GLU A 386 -8.48 7.36 4.37
C GLU A 386 -8.04 8.47 5.33
N ASP A 387 -8.37 9.72 5.00
CA ASP A 387 -8.02 10.92 5.79
C ASP A 387 -8.74 10.98 7.14
N LEU A 388 -9.97 10.46 7.22
CA LEU A 388 -10.68 10.27 8.49
C LEU A 388 -9.99 9.21 9.38
N GLY A 389 -9.09 8.39 8.84
CA GLY A 389 -8.41 7.32 9.56
C GLY A 389 -9.23 6.04 9.69
N TYR A 390 -10.37 5.92 9.01
CA TYR A 390 -11.19 4.70 9.07
C TYR A 390 -10.47 3.49 8.48
N LEU A 391 -9.79 3.69 7.34
CA LEU A 391 -9.08 2.64 6.63
C LEU A 391 -8.02 1.90 7.48
N PRO A 392 -7.09 2.57 8.19
CA PRO A 392 -6.18 1.90 9.12
C PRO A 392 -6.86 0.92 10.10
N ARG A 393 -8.08 1.22 10.55
CA ARG A 393 -8.84 0.34 11.46
C ARG A 393 -9.38 -0.90 10.75
N ILE A 394 -9.78 -0.76 9.49
CA ILE A 394 -10.11 -1.91 8.62
C ILE A 394 -8.90 -2.84 8.49
N ALA A 395 -7.73 -2.26 8.19
CA ALA A 395 -6.50 -3.03 8.04
C ALA A 395 -6.16 -3.79 9.33
N PHE A 396 -6.34 -3.17 10.49
CA PHE A 396 -6.20 -3.81 11.80
C PHE A 396 -7.17 -4.98 12.02
N ASN A 397 -8.46 -4.79 11.72
CA ASN A 397 -9.49 -5.82 11.90
C ASN A 397 -9.23 -7.07 11.06
N LEU A 398 -8.71 -6.88 9.84
CA LEU A 398 -8.43 -7.95 8.89
C LEU A 398 -7.01 -8.53 9.01
N ASP A 399 -6.12 -7.89 9.78
CA ASP A 399 -4.71 -8.29 9.90
C ASP A 399 -4.57 -9.75 10.34
N LYS A 400 -5.37 -10.19 11.32
CA LYS A 400 -5.34 -11.59 11.79
C LYS A 400 -5.66 -12.59 10.68
N LEU A 401 -6.53 -12.24 9.73
CA LEU A 401 -6.88 -13.10 8.59
C LEU A 401 -5.76 -13.11 7.54
N PHE A 402 -5.19 -11.96 7.23
CA PHE A 402 -4.05 -11.86 6.30
C PHE A 402 -2.79 -12.54 6.85
N LYS A 403 -2.50 -12.39 8.14
CA LYS A 403 -1.34 -13.03 8.79
C LYS A 403 -1.41 -14.56 8.73
N LYS A 404 -2.61 -15.16 8.82
CA LYS A 404 -2.82 -16.61 8.61
C LYS A 404 -2.46 -17.08 7.19
N CYS A 405 -2.46 -16.17 6.23
CA CYS A 405 -2.09 -16.43 4.84
C CYS A 405 -0.65 -15.99 4.52
N SER A 406 0.12 -15.59 5.53
CA SER A 406 1.46 -14.99 5.40
C SER A 406 1.46 -13.71 4.55
N ALA A 407 0.43 -12.89 4.76
CA ALA A 407 0.23 -11.58 4.14
C ALA A 407 0.02 -10.48 5.20
N CYS A 408 -0.03 -9.22 4.80
CA CYS A 408 -0.15 -8.05 5.67
C CYS A 408 -1.59 -7.50 5.70
N GLY A 409 -2.07 -7.03 6.85
CA GLY A 409 -3.37 -6.35 6.98
C GLY A 409 -3.55 -5.13 6.07
N LYS A 410 -2.46 -4.43 5.66
CA LYS A 410 -2.50 -3.36 4.65
C LYS A 410 -3.06 -3.84 3.30
N GLN A 411 -2.97 -5.13 2.98
CA GLN A 411 -3.56 -5.70 1.77
C GLN A 411 -5.09 -5.49 1.73
N ALA A 412 -5.78 -5.44 2.88
CA ALA A 412 -7.19 -5.09 2.95
C ALA A 412 -7.50 -3.74 2.29
N LEU A 413 -6.63 -2.74 2.47
CA LEU A 413 -6.82 -1.40 1.91
C LEU A 413 -6.69 -1.41 0.39
N THR A 414 -5.70 -2.13 -0.11
CA THR A 414 -5.45 -2.29 -1.54
C THR A 414 -6.58 -3.06 -2.22
N MET A 415 -7.17 -4.01 -1.50
CA MET A 415 -8.33 -4.78 -1.92
C MET A 415 -9.59 -3.91 -1.96
N CYS A 416 -9.80 -3.07 -0.94
CA CYS A 416 -10.91 -2.10 -0.94
C CYS A 416 -10.80 -1.09 -2.09
N MET A 417 -9.58 -0.62 -2.42
CA MET A 417 -9.35 0.21 -3.61
C MET A 417 -9.62 -0.53 -4.92
N GLY A 418 -9.34 -1.84 -4.97
CA GLY A 418 -9.53 -2.71 -6.13
C GLY A 418 -10.98 -2.76 -6.62
N PHE A 419 -11.95 -2.75 -5.69
CA PHE A 419 -13.37 -2.69 -6.05
C PHE A 419 -13.73 -1.48 -6.91
N GLY A 420 -13.08 -0.33 -6.72
CA GLY A 420 -13.21 0.80 -7.63
C GLY A 420 -12.50 0.52 -8.95
N CYS A 421 -11.21 0.23 -8.87
CA CYS A 421 -10.39 -0.18 -10.01
C CYS A 421 -9.22 -1.04 -9.55
N ASN A 422 -9.04 -2.23 -10.15
CA ASN A 422 -7.90 -3.09 -9.84
C ASN A 422 -6.55 -2.39 -10.15
N ALA A 423 -6.49 -1.51 -11.16
CA ALA A 423 -5.29 -0.73 -11.44
C ALA A 423 -4.93 0.23 -10.29
N ALA A 424 -5.92 0.89 -9.69
CA ALA A 424 -5.70 1.74 -8.52
C ALA A 424 -5.35 0.90 -7.27
N GLY A 425 -5.98 -0.26 -7.10
CA GLY A 425 -5.63 -1.23 -6.06
C GLY A 425 -4.15 -1.64 -6.12
N VAL A 426 -3.65 -1.95 -7.33
CA VAL A 426 -2.23 -2.27 -7.57
C VAL A 426 -1.29 -1.11 -7.25
N ILE A 427 -1.65 0.14 -7.59
CA ILE A 427 -0.88 1.34 -7.18
C ILE A 427 -0.89 1.48 -5.66
N GLY A 428 -2.04 1.20 -5.03
CA GLY A 428 -2.22 1.20 -3.59
C GLY A 428 -1.32 0.21 -2.85
N CYS A 429 -0.87 -0.88 -3.50
CA CYS A 429 0.06 -1.84 -2.91
C CYS A 429 1.41 -1.24 -2.47
N ARG A 430 1.74 0.00 -2.89
CA ARG A 430 2.92 0.74 -2.41
C ARG A 430 2.94 0.96 -0.90
N ILE A 431 1.80 0.89 -0.22
CA ILE A 431 1.76 1.02 1.24
C ILE A 431 2.37 -0.20 1.96
N ILE A 432 2.50 -1.35 1.28
CA ILE A 432 3.03 -2.60 1.84
C ILE A 432 4.56 -2.56 1.74
N ASP A 433 5.22 -2.62 2.90
CA ASP A 433 6.67 -2.43 3.00
C ASP A 433 7.44 -3.65 2.49
N SER A 434 6.99 -4.86 2.84
CA SER A 434 7.60 -6.10 2.40
C SER A 434 7.44 -6.30 0.88
N PRO A 435 8.53 -6.38 0.10
CA PRO A 435 8.45 -6.58 -1.35
C PRO A 435 7.69 -7.84 -1.75
N ARG A 436 7.78 -8.90 -0.93
CA ARG A 436 7.11 -10.18 -1.12
C ARG A 436 5.60 -10.05 -0.93
N GLU A 437 5.17 -9.51 0.21
CA GLU A 437 3.74 -9.34 0.52
C GLU A 437 3.09 -8.35 -0.45
N ARG A 438 3.86 -7.33 -0.88
CA ARG A 438 3.44 -6.41 -1.95
C ARG A 438 3.17 -7.15 -3.25
N LEU A 439 4.03 -8.08 -3.68
CA LEU A 439 3.79 -8.88 -4.89
C LEU A 439 2.56 -9.78 -4.75
N ILE A 440 2.36 -10.40 -3.57
CA ILE A 440 1.15 -11.19 -3.29
C ILE A 440 -0.10 -10.31 -3.43
N ALA A 441 -0.09 -9.12 -2.82
CA ALA A 441 -1.20 -8.19 -2.90
C ALA A 441 -1.47 -7.72 -4.35
N ILE A 442 -0.42 -7.45 -5.14
CA ILE A 442 -0.54 -7.08 -6.55
C ILE A 442 -1.20 -8.19 -7.37
N ILE A 443 -0.76 -9.45 -7.20
CA ILE A 443 -1.29 -10.59 -7.95
C ILE A 443 -2.73 -10.91 -7.55
N THR A 444 -3.03 -10.83 -6.25
CA THR A 444 -4.34 -11.25 -5.72
C THR A 444 -5.41 -10.16 -5.77
N ASN A 445 -5.05 -8.89 -6.05
CA ASN A 445 -6.01 -7.79 -6.17
C ASN A 445 -7.12 -8.09 -7.19
N ASN A 446 -6.80 -8.83 -8.25
CA ASN A 446 -7.73 -9.14 -9.33
C ASN A 446 -8.90 -10.08 -8.95
N PHE A 447 -8.82 -10.79 -7.82
CA PHE A 447 -9.92 -11.64 -7.34
C PHE A 447 -11.07 -10.82 -6.75
N VAL A 448 -10.87 -9.52 -6.56
CA VAL A 448 -11.93 -8.59 -6.19
C VAL A 448 -12.57 -8.00 -7.44
N PRO A 449 -13.91 -8.04 -7.56
CA PRO A 449 -14.58 -7.49 -8.73
C PRO A 449 -14.46 -5.96 -8.71
N CYS A 450 -13.86 -5.39 -9.76
CA CYS A 450 -13.83 -3.95 -9.96
C CYS A 450 -15.16 -3.43 -10.54
N ASN A 451 -15.38 -2.11 -10.50
CA ASN A 451 -16.57 -1.43 -11.06
C ASN A 451 -17.03 -1.98 -12.42
N GLY A 452 -16.12 -2.25 -13.35
CA GLY A 452 -16.47 -2.78 -14.69
C GLY A 452 -17.07 -4.20 -14.71
N ARG A 453 -16.97 -4.97 -13.62
CA ARG A 453 -17.54 -6.35 -13.52
C ARG A 453 -18.94 -6.37 -12.91
N PHE A 454 -19.31 -5.35 -12.13
CA PHE A 454 -20.61 -5.30 -11.46
C PHE A 454 -21.81 -5.28 -12.42
N PRO A 455 -21.82 -4.50 -13.53
CA PRO A 455 -22.94 -4.49 -14.46
C PRO A 455 -23.25 -5.89 -15.02
N THR A 456 -22.22 -6.62 -15.45
CA THR A 456 -22.35 -8.00 -15.94
C THR A 456 -22.90 -8.93 -14.88
N LEU A 457 -22.36 -8.88 -13.66
CA LEU A 457 -22.83 -9.73 -12.55
C LEU A 457 -24.30 -9.42 -12.21
N ILE A 458 -24.65 -8.14 -12.06
CA ILE A 458 -26.02 -7.71 -11.73
C ILE A 458 -27.00 -8.10 -12.84
N ALA A 459 -26.64 -7.91 -14.11
CA ALA A 459 -27.47 -8.26 -15.24
C ALA A 459 -27.75 -9.78 -15.30
N ILE A 460 -26.71 -10.61 -15.16
CA ILE A 460 -26.86 -12.07 -15.20
C ILE A 460 -27.67 -12.58 -14.00
N ILE A 461 -27.41 -12.07 -12.79
CA ILE A 461 -28.21 -12.40 -11.60
C ILE A 461 -29.68 -12.09 -11.83
N THR A 462 -29.95 -10.89 -12.37
CA THR A 462 -31.33 -10.44 -12.62
C THR A 462 -32.03 -11.30 -13.67
N MET A 463 -31.36 -11.60 -14.79
CA MET A 463 -31.94 -12.36 -15.89
C MET A 463 -32.19 -13.84 -15.54
N PHE A 464 -31.22 -14.51 -14.90
CA PHE A 464 -31.26 -15.97 -14.71
C PHE A 464 -31.72 -16.42 -13.32
N PHE A 465 -31.54 -15.60 -12.27
CA PHE A 465 -31.75 -16.04 -10.88
C PHE A 465 -32.85 -15.30 -10.14
N THR A 466 -33.22 -14.08 -10.56
CA THR A 466 -34.25 -13.31 -9.85
C THR A 466 -35.41 -12.85 -10.72
N GLY A 467 -35.36 -13.06 -12.04
CA GLY A 467 -36.45 -12.70 -12.96
C GLY A 467 -37.77 -13.44 -12.71
N PHE A 468 -37.77 -14.52 -11.94
CA PHE A 468 -38.98 -15.27 -11.52
C PHE A 468 -39.47 -14.90 -10.10
N VAL A 469 -38.70 -14.10 -9.35
CA VAL A 469 -39.04 -13.71 -7.98
C VAL A 469 -39.97 -12.50 -8.00
N ILE A 470 -41.12 -12.60 -7.34
CA ILE A 470 -42.10 -11.52 -7.24
C ILE A 470 -41.55 -10.39 -6.35
N SER A 471 -41.68 -9.13 -6.78
CA SER A 471 -41.38 -7.95 -5.97
C SER A 471 -42.28 -7.93 -4.72
N PRO A 472 -41.78 -7.74 -3.48
CA PRO A 472 -40.58 -6.97 -3.11
C PRO A 472 -39.32 -7.79 -2.75
N LEU A 473 -39.35 -9.13 -2.87
CA LEU A 473 -38.21 -9.95 -2.45
C LEU A 473 -37.04 -9.94 -3.47
N GLN A 474 -37.32 -9.59 -4.73
CA GLN A 474 -36.35 -9.61 -5.82
C GLN A 474 -35.03 -8.84 -5.53
N PRO A 475 -35.04 -7.58 -5.03
CA PRO A 475 -33.81 -6.85 -4.77
C PRO A 475 -32.97 -7.46 -3.62
N ILE A 476 -33.64 -8.06 -2.64
CA ILE A 476 -32.98 -8.72 -1.50
C ILE A 476 -32.23 -9.95 -2.00
N VAL A 477 -32.90 -10.80 -2.80
CA VAL A 477 -32.28 -12.01 -3.37
C VAL A 477 -31.11 -11.65 -4.28
N SER A 478 -31.27 -10.66 -5.17
CA SER A 478 -30.17 -10.19 -6.04
C SER A 478 -28.96 -9.71 -5.22
N THR A 479 -29.21 -8.98 -4.12
CA THR A 479 -28.17 -8.46 -3.23
C THR A 479 -27.44 -9.60 -2.51
N ILE A 480 -28.14 -10.63 -2.04
CA ILE A 480 -27.54 -11.79 -1.37
C ILE A 480 -26.64 -12.57 -2.33
N ILE A 481 -27.11 -12.84 -3.56
CA ILE A 481 -26.31 -13.56 -4.56
C ILE A 481 -25.05 -12.76 -4.91
N LEU A 482 -25.20 -11.46 -5.19
CA LEU A 482 -24.05 -10.59 -5.50
C LEU A 482 -23.05 -10.55 -4.34
N THR A 483 -23.53 -10.39 -3.10
CA THR A 483 -22.68 -10.38 -1.90
C THR A 483 -21.95 -11.70 -1.72
N SER A 484 -22.60 -12.83 -2.02
CA SER A 484 -21.99 -14.16 -1.95
C SER A 484 -20.85 -14.31 -2.96
N ILE A 485 -21.02 -13.81 -4.19
CA ILE A 485 -19.97 -13.80 -5.22
C ILE A 485 -18.79 -12.92 -4.80
N ILE A 486 -19.04 -11.77 -4.19
CA ILE A 486 -17.98 -10.90 -3.67
C ILE A 486 -17.20 -11.59 -2.54
N ILE A 487 -17.90 -12.22 -1.60
CA ILE A 487 -17.28 -12.98 -0.50
C ILE A 487 -16.44 -14.12 -1.06
N LEU A 488 -16.91 -14.83 -2.10
CA LEU A 488 -16.13 -15.85 -2.79
C LEU A 488 -14.81 -15.28 -3.35
N GLY A 489 -14.83 -14.10 -3.97
CA GLY A 489 -13.62 -13.42 -4.45
C GLY A 489 -12.63 -13.09 -3.32
N ILE A 490 -13.13 -12.64 -2.17
CA ILE A 490 -12.31 -12.38 -0.97
C ILE A 490 -11.71 -13.69 -0.42
N ILE A 491 -12.48 -14.78 -0.37
CA ILE A 491 -11.99 -16.10 0.04
C ILE A 491 -10.88 -16.57 -0.90
N MET A 492 -11.07 -16.41 -2.22
CA MET A 492 -10.05 -16.75 -3.21
C MET A 492 -8.78 -15.91 -3.05
N THR A 493 -8.92 -14.63 -2.71
CA THR A 493 -7.77 -13.75 -2.39
C THR A 493 -6.94 -14.35 -1.26
N PHE A 494 -7.58 -14.81 -0.17
CA PHE A 494 -6.89 -15.46 0.94
C PHE A 494 -6.24 -16.80 0.55
N LEU A 495 -6.98 -17.64 -0.17
CA LEU A 495 -6.51 -18.96 -0.63
C LEU A 495 -5.27 -18.82 -1.52
N VAL A 496 -5.34 -17.95 -2.52
CA VAL A 496 -4.22 -17.72 -3.45
C VAL A 496 -3.05 -17.02 -2.75
N SER A 497 -3.30 -16.09 -1.83
CA SER A 497 -2.24 -15.49 -1.02
C SER A 497 -1.43 -16.54 -0.25
N LYS A 498 -2.12 -17.53 0.33
CA LYS A 498 -1.49 -18.66 1.06
C LYS A 498 -0.75 -19.62 0.12
N ILE A 499 -1.28 -19.89 -1.07
CA ILE A 499 -0.61 -20.74 -2.07
C ILE A 499 0.68 -20.06 -2.56
N LEU A 500 0.59 -18.79 -2.96
CA LEU A 500 1.72 -18.02 -3.47
C LEU A 500 2.81 -17.86 -2.41
N SER A 501 2.44 -17.62 -1.15
CA SER A 501 3.41 -17.47 -0.06
C SER A 501 4.15 -18.77 0.26
N LYS A 502 3.55 -19.94 0.04
CA LYS A 502 4.24 -21.24 0.23
C LYS A 502 5.04 -21.72 -0.99
N THR A 503 4.70 -21.26 -2.20
CA THR A 503 5.25 -21.79 -3.45
C THR A 503 6.28 -20.86 -4.08
N ILE A 504 5.82 -19.85 -4.84
CA ILE A 504 6.62 -18.97 -5.71
C ILE A 504 7.32 -17.87 -4.90
N LEU A 505 6.70 -17.41 -3.81
CA LEU A 505 7.15 -16.30 -2.99
C LEU A 505 7.46 -16.80 -1.58
N LYS A 506 8.58 -17.52 -1.38
CA LYS A 506 9.05 -17.99 -0.05
C LYS A 506 9.80 -16.89 0.69
N GLY A 507 9.69 -16.83 2.02
CA GLY A 507 10.40 -15.85 2.86
C GLY A 507 9.84 -15.75 4.29
N ILE A 508 10.45 -14.91 5.13
CA ILE A 508 9.99 -14.63 6.50
C ILE A 508 8.86 -13.57 6.41
N PRO A 509 7.73 -13.74 7.11
CA PRO A 509 6.67 -12.72 7.17
C PRO A 509 7.17 -11.46 7.87
N SER A 510 6.74 -10.28 7.43
CA SER A 510 7.15 -9.02 8.06
C SER A 510 6.52 -8.86 9.45
N THR A 511 7.26 -8.29 10.41
CA THR A 511 6.73 -7.86 11.70
C THR A 511 5.91 -6.58 11.49
N PHE A 512 4.59 -6.74 11.50
CA PHE A 512 3.67 -5.63 11.27
C PHE A 512 3.46 -4.79 12.54
N THR A 513 4.01 -3.59 12.59
CA THR A 513 3.72 -2.57 13.61
C THR A 513 2.79 -1.50 13.00
N LEU A 514 1.48 -1.74 13.02
CA LEU A 514 0.52 -0.75 12.53
C LEU A 514 0.33 0.36 13.55
N GLU A 515 0.89 1.54 13.28
CA GLU A 515 0.45 2.75 13.96
C GLU A 515 -0.98 3.07 13.52
N LEU A 516 -1.93 3.11 14.45
CA LEU A 516 -3.25 3.67 14.18
C LEU A 516 -3.11 5.21 14.17
N PRO A 517 -3.24 5.90 13.01
CA PRO A 517 -3.12 7.34 12.97
C PRO A 517 -4.30 7.99 13.72
N PRO A 518 -4.08 9.16 14.36
CA PRO A 518 -5.16 9.89 15.01
C PRO A 518 -6.21 10.33 13.97
N TYR A 519 -7.48 10.40 14.38
CA TYR A 519 -8.53 10.97 13.53
C TYR A 519 -8.20 12.42 13.17
N ARG A 520 -8.28 12.76 11.89
CA ARG A 520 -8.06 14.12 11.38
C ARG A 520 -9.33 14.60 10.68
N LYS A 521 -9.61 15.90 10.75
CA LYS A 521 -10.70 16.50 9.96
C LYS A 521 -10.24 16.56 8.49
N PRO A 522 -10.97 15.98 7.54
CA PRO A 522 -10.56 15.95 6.14
C PRO A 522 -10.66 17.32 5.48
N GLN A 523 -9.73 17.64 4.58
CA GLN A 523 -9.76 18.84 3.75
C GLN A 523 -10.49 18.55 2.42
N ILE A 524 -11.83 18.55 2.45
CA ILE A 524 -12.70 18.05 1.36
C ILE A 524 -12.30 18.57 -0.03
N GLY A 525 -12.09 19.89 -0.18
CA GLY A 525 -11.74 20.48 -1.49
C GLY A 525 -10.38 20.04 -2.05
N ARG A 526 -9.38 19.88 -1.17
CA ARG A 526 -8.05 19.39 -1.55
C ARG A 526 -8.06 17.89 -1.88
N ILE A 527 -8.93 17.12 -1.21
CA ILE A 527 -9.11 15.69 -1.45
C ILE A 527 -9.72 15.44 -2.82
N ILE A 528 -10.80 16.15 -3.17
CA ILE A 528 -11.49 15.99 -4.45
C ILE A 528 -10.53 16.30 -5.61
N THR A 529 -9.86 17.45 -5.55
CA THR A 529 -8.91 17.86 -6.60
C THR A 529 -7.77 16.86 -6.75
N ARG A 530 -7.05 16.54 -5.67
CA ARG A 530 -5.95 15.55 -5.74
C ARG A 530 -6.41 14.18 -6.21
N SER A 531 -7.55 13.69 -5.72
CA SER A 531 -8.05 12.37 -6.09
C SER A 531 -8.34 12.27 -7.59
N ILE A 532 -8.98 13.29 -8.17
CA ILE A 532 -9.29 13.33 -9.60
C ILE A 532 -8.01 13.44 -10.44
N PHE A 533 -7.11 14.38 -10.11
CA PHE A 533 -5.91 14.62 -10.91
C PHE A 533 -4.84 13.53 -10.75
N ASP A 534 -4.57 13.08 -9.52
CA ASP A 534 -3.47 12.16 -9.23
C ASP A 534 -3.85 10.68 -9.47
N ARG A 535 -5.15 10.32 -9.34
CA ARG A 535 -5.62 8.93 -9.48
C ARG A 535 -6.46 8.73 -10.73
N THR A 536 -7.55 9.47 -10.90
CA THR A 536 -8.53 9.22 -11.96
C THR A 536 -7.98 9.47 -13.35
N ILE A 537 -7.37 10.64 -13.61
CA ILE A 537 -6.86 11.00 -14.95
C ILE A 537 -5.72 10.07 -15.39
N PHE A 538 -4.83 9.70 -14.46
CA PHE A 538 -3.70 8.84 -14.79
C PHE A 538 -4.12 7.39 -15.12
N VAL A 539 -5.15 6.87 -14.45
CA VAL A 539 -5.76 5.58 -14.77
C VAL A 539 -6.51 5.66 -16.10
N LEU A 540 -7.24 6.76 -16.35
CA LEU A 540 -7.94 7.00 -17.61
C LEU A 540 -6.97 7.01 -18.80
N GLY A 541 -5.84 7.71 -18.69
CA GLY A 541 -4.82 7.73 -19.75
C GLY A 541 -4.31 6.33 -20.10
N ARG A 542 -4.12 5.46 -19.10
CA ARG A 542 -3.74 4.05 -19.33
C ARG A 542 -4.87 3.27 -20.01
N ALA A 543 -6.13 3.49 -19.64
CA ALA A 543 -7.26 2.84 -20.29
C ALA A 543 -7.36 3.23 -21.78
N ILE A 544 -7.22 4.52 -22.11
CA ILE A 544 -7.23 5.00 -23.50
C ILE A 544 -6.11 4.35 -24.32
N THR A 545 -4.88 4.26 -23.77
CA THR A 545 -3.76 3.63 -24.48
C THR A 545 -3.98 2.15 -24.81
N VAL A 546 -4.84 1.46 -24.07
CA VAL A 546 -5.20 0.05 -24.33
C VAL A 546 -6.45 -0.05 -25.20
N ALA A 547 -7.41 0.86 -25.03
CA ALA A 547 -8.67 0.88 -25.78
C ALA A 547 -8.47 1.11 -27.28
N ILE A 548 -7.60 2.04 -27.67
CA ILE A 548 -7.36 2.39 -29.08
C ILE A 548 -6.95 1.17 -29.93
N PRO A 549 -5.83 0.46 -29.63
CA PRO A 549 -5.43 -0.69 -30.44
C PRO A 549 -6.42 -1.84 -30.37
N ALA A 550 -7.14 -1.98 -29.26
CA ALA A 550 -8.12 -3.04 -29.13
C ALA A 550 -9.41 -2.77 -29.90
N GLY A 551 -9.89 -1.53 -29.97
CA GLY A 551 -11.02 -1.15 -30.81
C GLY A 551 -10.75 -1.45 -32.29
N LEU A 552 -9.52 -1.20 -32.75
CA LEU A 552 -9.05 -1.63 -34.06
C LEU A 552 -9.13 -3.15 -34.24
N ILE A 553 -8.58 -3.92 -33.29
CA ILE A 553 -8.59 -5.40 -33.36
C ILE A 553 -10.01 -5.95 -33.36
N ILE A 554 -10.89 -5.44 -32.49
CA ILE A 554 -12.29 -5.85 -32.41
C ILE A 554 -12.99 -5.62 -33.74
N TRP A 555 -12.81 -4.44 -34.33
CA TRP A 555 -13.41 -4.11 -35.63
C TRP A 555 -12.88 -5.02 -36.74
N LEU A 556 -11.57 -5.23 -36.82
CA LEU A 556 -10.96 -6.12 -37.83
C LEU A 556 -11.49 -7.54 -37.71
N MET A 557 -11.61 -8.06 -36.48
CA MET A 557 -12.12 -9.40 -36.25
C MET A 557 -13.61 -9.54 -36.60
N ALA A 558 -14.43 -8.52 -36.33
CA ALA A 558 -15.85 -8.53 -36.63
C ALA A 558 -16.15 -8.36 -38.13
N ASN A 559 -15.40 -7.51 -38.83
CA ASN A 559 -15.74 -7.08 -40.20
C ASN A 559 -14.98 -7.83 -41.30
N ILE A 560 -13.76 -8.32 -41.04
CA ILE A 560 -13.03 -9.11 -42.05
C ILE A 560 -13.63 -10.52 -42.08
N LYS A 561 -14.06 -10.94 -43.27
CA LYS A 561 -14.65 -12.25 -43.52
C LYS A 561 -13.69 -13.15 -44.28
N ILE A 562 -13.58 -14.40 -43.86
CA ILE A 562 -12.89 -15.46 -44.59
C ILE A 562 -13.97 -16.45 -45.03
N GLY A 563 -14.31 -16.41 -46.31
CA GLY A 563 -15.53 -17.03 -46.83
C GLY A 563 -16.78 -16.27 -46.35
N ASN A 564 -17.74 -16.99 -45.77
CA ASN A 564 -19.03 -16.41 -45.33
C ASN A 564 -19.05 -15.98 -43.86
N ILE A 565 -18.03 -16.31 -43.07
CA ILE A 565 -17.98 -16.03 -41.63
C ILE A 565 -16.83 -15.08 -41.29
N SER A 566 -17.02 -14.27 -40.24
CA SER A 566 -16.02 -13.32 -39.75
C SER A 566 -14.83 -14.03 -39.11
N ILE A 567 -13.68 -13.35 -39.05
CA ILE A 567 -12.51 -13.85 -38.29
C ILE A 567 -12.89 -14.10 -36.83
N LEU A 568 -13.77 -13.27 -36.26
CA LEU A 568 -14.31 -13.46 -34.92
C LEU A 568 -15.06 -14.79 -34.78
N ALA A 569 -15.94 -15.12 -35.72
CA ALA A 569 -16.69 -16.38 -35.70
C ALA A 569 -15.77 -17.60 -35.91
N HIS A 570 -14.78 -17.51 -36.81
CA HIS A 570 -13.74 -18.54 -36.95
C HIS A 570 -12.99 -18.79 -35.64
N SER A 571 -12.56 -17.71 -34.97
CA SER A 571 -11.83 -17.78 -33.71
C SER A 571 -12.70 -18.32 -32.57
N ALA A 572 -13.97 -17.91 -32.50
CA ALA A 572 -14.93 -18.42 -31.53
C ALA A 572 -15.17 -19.92 -31.72
N ASN A 573 -15.36 -20.38 -32.97
CA ASN A 573 -15.53 -21.80 -33.28
C ASN A 573 -14.29 -22.63 -32.93
N PHE A 574 -13.08 -22.09 -33.13
CA PHE A 574 -11.84 -22.73 -32.72
C PHE A 574 -11.74 -22.88 -31.19
N LEU A 575 -12.16 -21.86 -30.43
CA LEU A 575 -12.16 -21.88 -28.97
C LEU A 575 -13.32 -22.69 -28.37
N ASN A 576 -14.39 -22.94 -29.15
CA ASN A 576 -15.63 -23.53 -28.67
C ASN A 576 -15.47 -24.89 -27.96
N PRO A 577 -14.68 -25.86 -28.46
CA PRO A 577 -14.50 -27.14 -27.77
C PRO A 577 -13.94 -26.96 -26.35
N PHE A 578 -12.97 -26.07 -26.18
CA PHE A 578 -12.39 -25.76 -24.86
C PHE A 578 -13.37 -24.97 -23.99
N ALA A 579 -14.07 -23.99 -24.57
CA ALA A 579 -15.06 -23.19 -23.85
C ALA A 579 -16.19 -24.05 -23.28
N GLN A 580 -16.70 -25.02 -24.04
CA GLN A 580 -17.75 -25.93 -23.58
C GLN A 580 -17.31 -26.83 -22.43
N LEU A 581 -16.01 -27.17 -22.33
CA LEU A 581 -15.48 -27.90 -21.19
C LEU A 581 -15.61 -27.10 -19.89
N ILE A 582 -15.34 -25.79 -19.94
CA ILE A 582 -15.45 -24.89 -18.79
C ILE A 582 -16.87 -24.33 -18.60
N GLY A 583 -17.87 -24.85 -19.32
CA GLY A 583 -19.28 -24.42 -19.16
C GLY A 583 -19.58 -23.06 -19.80
N LEU A 584 -18.76 -22.62 -20.75
CA LEU A 584 -18.96 -21.44 -21.58
C LEU A 584 -19.14 -21.88 -23.05
N ASP A 585 -19.34 -20.92 -23.95
CA ASP A 585 -19.25 -21.16 -25.39
C ASP A 585 -18.08 -20.38 -26.02
N GLY A 586 -17.78 -20.69 -27.29
CA GLY A 586 -16.68 -20.07 -28.01
C GLY A 586 -16.76 -18.53 -28.07
N TYR A 587 -17.98 -18.00 -28.19
CA TYR A 587 -18.22 -16.56 -28.30
C TYR A 587 -18.02 -15.83 -26.97
N ILE A 588 -18.48 -16.40 -25.84
CA ILE A 588 -18.22 -15.88 -24.50
C ILE A 588 -16.72 -15.84 -24.25
N LEU A 589 -16.01 -16.94 -24.50
CA LEU A 589 -14.56 -16.99 -24.24
C LEU A 589 -13.82 -15.98 -25.13
N MET A 590 -14.20 -15.87 -26.42
CA MET A 590 -13.66 -14.87 -27.32
C MET A 590 -13.98 -13.43 -26.84
N ALA A 591 -15.17 -13.21 -26.29
CA ALA A 591 -15.57 -11.90 -25.76
C ALA A 591 -14.76 -11.50 -24.52
N PHE A 592 -14.41 -12.44 -23.64
CA PHE A 592 -13.45 -12.16 -22.57
C PHE A 592 -12.06 -11.80 -23.10
N ILE A 593 -11.59 -12.48 -24.15
CA ILE A 593 -10.28 -12.22 -24.78
C ILE A 593 -10.28 -10.82 -25.41
N LEU A 594 -11.29 -10.49 -26.19
CA LEU A 594 -11.44 -9.17 -26.80
C LEU A 594 -11.78 -8.07 -25.80
N GLY A 595 -12.42 -8.44 -24.69
CA GLY A 595 -12.67 -7.59 -23.52
C GLY A 595 -11.44 -7.32 -22.66
N PHE A 596 -10.25 -7.79 -23.06
CA PHE A 596 -8.99 -7.49 -22.35
C PHE A 596 -8.78 -6.00 -22.00
N PRO A 597 -9.13 -5.00 -22.83
CA PRO A 597 -8.96 -3.59 -22.49
C PRO A 597 -9.73 -3.16 -21.25
N ALA A 598 -10.98 -3.63 -21.16
CA ALA A 598 -11.95 -3.18 -20.19
C ALA A 598 -13.04 -4.25 -20.00
N ASN A 599 -13.38 -4.56 -18.75
CA ASN A 599 -14.29 -5.70 -18.48
C ASN A 599 -15.75 -5.37 -18.82
N GLU A 600 -16.10 -4.09 -18.88
CA GLU A 600 -17.44 -3.59 -19.19
C GLU A 600 -17.86 -3.83 -20.64
N ILE A 601 -16.92 -4.08 -21.57
CA ILE A 601 -17.25 -4.36 -22.98
C ILE A 601 -17.50 -5.84 -23.26
N VAL A 602 -17.33 -6.74 -22.27
CA VAL A 602 -17.53 -8.19 -22.47
C VAL A 602 -18.96 -8.51 -22.93
N ILE A 603 -19.99 -8.00 -22.24
CA ILE A 603 -21.39 -8.22 -22.64
C ILE A 603 -21.69 -7.58 -24.02
N PRO A 604 -21.32 -6.32 -24.29
CA PRO A 604 -21.46 -5.73 -25.62
C PRO A 604 -20.79 -6.55 -26.75
N ILE A 605 -19.63 -7.16 -26.50
CA ILE A 605 -18.97 -8.04 -27.48
C ILE A 605 -19.73 -9.36 -27.64
N ILE A 606 -20.28 -9.94 -26.57
CA ILE A 606 -21.14 -11.14 -26.65
C ILE A 606 -22.36 -10.84 -27.53
N ILE A 607 -23.05 -9.71 -27.29
CA ILE A 607 -24.20 -9.27 -28.09
C ILE A 607 -23.78 -9.09 -29.56
N MET A 608 -22.69 -8.36 -29.81
CA MET A 608 -22.17 -8.13 -31.15
C MET A 608 -21.86 -9.45 -31.88
N SER A 609 -21.30 -10.42 -31.16
CA SER A 609 -20.93 -11.72 -31.70
C SER A 609 -22.15 -12.57 -32.07
N TYR A 610 -23.14 -12.65 -31.19
CA TYR A 610 -24.37 -13.41 -31.45
C TYR A 610 -25.27 -12.77 -32.50
N MET A 611 -25.30 -11.43 -32.58
CA MET A 611 -26.07 -10.72 -33.61
C MET A 611 -25.30 -10.57 -34.94
N ALA A 612 -24.04 -10.99 -35.00
CA ALA A 612 -23.13 -10.76 -36.13
C ALA A 612 -23.10 -9.29 -36.60
N THR A 613 -23.09 -8.34 -35.67
CA THR A 613 -23.03 -6.91 -35.98
C THR A 613 -21.61 -6.42 -36.20
N ASN A 614 -21.48 -5.34 -36.98
CA ASN A 614 -20.18 -4.78 -37.40
C ASN A 614 -19.47 -3.93 -36.32
N SER A 615 -20.15 -3.62 -35.21
CA SER A 615 -19.59 -2.77 -34.14
C SER A 615 -20.22 -3.10 -32.79
N ILE A 616 -19.55 -2.69 -31.72
CA ILE A 616 -20.02 -2.89 -30.34
C ILE A 616 -21.40 -2.27 -30.17
N THR A 617 -22.35 -3.05 -29.65
CA THR A 617 -23.75 -2.67 -29.44
C THR A 617 -24.21 -3.06 -28.05
N ASP A 618 -25.25 -2.40 -27.56
CA ASP A 618 -25.86 -2.70 -26.27
C ASP A 618 -27.37 -2.83 -26.42
N ILE A 619 -27.96 -3.71 -25.60
CA ILE A 619 -29.40 -3.96 -25.54
C ILE A 619 -29.87 -3.46 -24.18
N SER A 620 -30.56 -2.32 -24.18
CA SER A 620 -31.05 -1.69 -22.95
C SER A 620 -32.14 -2.49 -22.25
N ASN A 621 -32.86 -3.36 -22.98
CA ASN A 621 -33.92 -4.20 -22.42
C ASN A 621 -33.39 -5.57 -22.00
N LEU A 622 -33.36 -5.83 -20.68
CA LEU A 622 -32.90 -7.10 -20.11
C LEU A 622 -33.72 -8.32 -20.57
N THR A 623 -35.00 -8.15 -20.91
CA THR A 623 -35.83 -9.26 -21.41
C THR A 623 -35.38 -9.70 -22.79
N THR A 624 -35.15 -8.75 -23.69
CA THR A 624 -34.63 -9.01 -25.05
C THR A 624 -33.21 -9.56 -25.01
N LEU A 625 -32.39 -9.08 -24.08
CA LEU A 625 -31.06 -9.64 -23.85
C LEU A 625 -31.17 -11.09 -23.38
N LYS A 626 -32.03 -11.39 -22.40
CA LYS A 626 -32.22 -12.75 -21.89
C LYS A 626 -32.67 -13.71 -22.99
N THR A 627 -33.64 -13.33 -23.84
CA THR A 627 -34.09 -14.18 -24.94
C THR A 627 -32.95 -14.50 -25.90
N LEU A 628 -32.19 -13.48 -26.32
CA LEU A 628 -31.02 -13.66 -27.19
C LEU A 628 -30.00 -14.63 -26.59
N LEU A 629 -29.72 -14.54 -25.29
CA LEU A 629 -28.79 -15.45 -24.62
C LEU A 629 -29.32 -16.89 -24.59
N ILE A 630 -30.60 -17.08 -24.26
CA ILE A 630 -31.24 -18.41 -24.23
C ILE A 630 -31.27 -19.04 -25.63
N ASP A 631 -31.59 -18.25 -26.66
CA ASP A 631 -31.63 -18.70 -28.05
C ASP A 631 -30.24 -19.14 -28.56
N ASN A 632 -29.17 -18.62 -27.96
CA ASN A 632 -27.78 -19.04 -28.20
C ASN A 632 -27.30 -20.10 -27.19
N GLY A 633 -28.21 -20.80 -26.51
CA GLY A 633 -27.89 -21.97 -25.68
C GLY A 633 -27.45 -21.65 -24.25
N TRP A 634 -27.66 -20.44 -23.74
CA TRP A 634 -27.32 -20.12 -22.35
C TRP A 634 -28.24 -20.87 -21.37
N THR A 635 -27.60 -21.66 -20.51
CA THR A 635 -28.24 -22.31 -19.36
C THR A 635 -27.95 -21.56 -18.07
N TRP A 636 -28.63 -21.91 -16.97
CA TRP A 636 -28.26 -21.39 -15.64
C TRP A 636 -26.83 -21.78 -15.25
N VAL A 637 -26.33 -22.95 -15.69
CA VAL A 637 -24.93 -23.38 -15.49
C VAL A 637 -23.98 -22.44 -16.23
N THR A 638 -24.31 -22.11 -17.48
CA THR A 638 -23.54 -21.14 -18.29
C THR A 638 -23.51 -19.78 -17.60
N ALA A 639 -24.65 -19.31 -17.09
CA ALA A 639 -24.74 -18.06 -16.34
C ALA A 639 -23.85 -18.06 -15.08
N ILE A 640 -23.81 -19.15 -14.29
CA ILE A 640 -22.88 -19.27 -13.15
C ILE A 640 -21.43 -19.26 -13.63
N CYS A 641 -21.10 -20.03 -14.67
CA CYS A 641 -19.73 -20.07 -15.21
C CYS A 641 -19.28 -18.70 -15.70
N VAL A 642 -20.14 -17.93 -16.38
CA VAL A 642 -19.84 -16.55 -16.79
C VAL A 642 -19.63 -15.65 -15.57
N MET A 643 -20.43 -15.76 -14.51
CA MET A 643 -20.23 -14.98 -13.29
C MET A 643 -18.91 -15.31 -12.60
N LEU A 644 -18.56 -16.61 -12.48
CA LEU A 644 -17.31 -17.06 -11.86
C LEU A 644 -16.09 -16.68 -12.70
N PHE A 645 -16.18 -16.84 -14.02
CA PHE A 645 -15.11 -16.44 -14.94
C PHE A 645 -14.96 -14.92 -14.94
N SER A 646 -16.06 -14.16 -14.93
CA SER A 646 -16.01 -12.70 -14.76
C SER A 646 -15.32 -12.30 -13.45
N LEU A 647 -15.55 -13.03 -12.35
CA LEU A 647 -14.90 -12.78 -11.07
C LEU A 647 -13.38 -13.11 -11.09
N MET A 648 -12.96 -14.19 -11.76
CA MET A 648 -11.61 -14.76 -11.59
C MET A 648 -10.75 -14.78 -12.85
N HIS A 649 -11.18 -14.26 -14.01
CA HIS A 649 -10.32 -14.16 -15.20
C HIS A 649 -9.19 -13.15 -15.01
N TRP A 650 -8.27 -13.07 -15.97
CA TRP A 650 -7.14 -12.14 -16.00
C TRP A 650 -7.51 -10.66 -15.74
N PRO A 651 -6.57 -9.86 -15.23
CA PRO A 651 -6.78 -8.42 -15.06
C PRO A 651 -6.87 -7.71 -16.41
N CYS A 652 -7.67 -6.64 -16.48
CA CYS A 652 -7.76 -5.81 -17.70
C CYS A 652 -6.41 -5.19 -18.07
N GLY A 653 -6.25 -4.77 -19.32
CA GLY A 653 -4.98 -4.26 -19.86
C GLY A 653 -4.47 -3.04 -19.10
N THR A 654 -5.36 -2.17 -18.62
CA THR A 654 -5.02 -1.05 -17.72
C THR A 654 -4.34 -1.53 -16.45
N THR A 655 -4.85 -2.60 -15.85
CA THR A 655 -4.27 -3.21 -14.65
C THR A 655 -2.96 -3.92 -14.99
N CYS A 656 -2.87 -4.63 -16.11
CA CYS A 656 -1.62 -5.26 -16.58
C CYS A 656 -0.49 -4.25 -16.79
N LEU A 657 -0.77 -3.13 -17.46
CA LEU A 657 0.19 -2.02 -17.64
C LEU A 657 0.62 -1.44 -16.30
N THR A 658 -0.31 -1.37 -15.35
CA THR A 658 -0.04 -0.89 -13.99
C THR A 658 0.88 -1.85 -13.24
N ILE A 659 0.60 -3.16 -13.27
CA ILE A 659 1.46 -4.19 -12.70
C ILE A 659 2.85 -4.14 -13.32
N LYS A 660 2.96 -4.01 -14.64
CA LYS A 660 4.26 -3.87 -15.32
C LYS A 660 5.03 -2.64 -14.84
N LYS A 661 4.35 -1.50 -14.63
CA LYS A 661 4.99 -0.27 -14.13
C LYS A 661 5.42 -0.38 -12.66
N GLU A 662 4.61 -1.00 -11.80
CA GLU A 662 4.93 -1.17 -10.37
C GLU A 662 6.02 -2.22 -10.14
N THR A 663 5.98 -3.35 -10.86
CA THR A 663 6.94 -4.45 -10.68
C THR A 663 8.17 -4.34 -11.56
N LYS A 664 8.11 -3.52 -12.63
CA LYS A 664 9.12 -3.42 -13.70
C LYS A 664 9.50 -4.77 -14.33
N SER A 665 8.60 -5.75 -14.27
CA SER A 665 8.90 -7.12 -14.69
C SER A 665 7.73 -7.71 -15.47
N LEU A 666 8.01 -8.14 -16.69
CA LEU A 666 7.05 -8.88 -17.53
C LEU A 666 6.67 -10.23 -16.90
N LYS A 667 7.61 -10.87 -16.20
CA LYS A 667 7.36 -12.14 -15.51
C LYS A 667 6.21 -12.00 -14.51
N TRP A 668 6.22 -10.95 -13.69
CA TRP A 668 5.17 -10.73 -12.69
C TRP A 668 3.83 -10.33 -13.33
N THR A 669 3.85 -9.56 -14.43
CA THR A 669 2.64 -9.28 -15.20
C THR A 669 2.01 -10.56 -15.77
N LEU A 670 2.81 -11.48 -16.32
CA LEU A 670 2.32 -12.76 -16.83
C LEU A 670 1.78 -13.65 -15.71
N ILE A 671 2.45 -13.71 -14.56
CA ILE A 671 1.94 -14.46 -13.39
C ILE A 671 0.59 -13.89 -12.93
N SER A 672 0.43 -12.57 -12.91
CA SER A 672 -0.86 -11.93 -12.58
C SER A 672 -1.97 -12.22 -13.59
N ILE A 673 -1.66 -12.59 -14.83
CA ILE A 673 -2.64 -13.06 -15.82
C ILE A 673 -2.94 -14.54 -15.58
N ILE A 674 -1.92 -15.37 -15.47
CA ILE A 674 -2.04 -16.83 -15.41
C ILE A 674 -2.76 -17.28 -14.13
N VAL A 675 -2.39 -16.74 -12.96
CA VAL A 675 -2.90 -17.22 -11.67
C VAL A 675 -4.43 -17.09 -11.55
N PRO A 676 -5.04 -15.91 -11.80
CA PRO A 676 -6.50 -15.80 -11.81
C PRO A 676 -7.13 -16.69 -12.88
N THR A 677 -6.59 -16.67 -14.10
CA THR A 677 -7.13 -17.45 -15.23
C THR A 677 -7.24 -18.95 -14.92
N ILE A 678 -6.20 -19.55 -14.32
CA ILE A 678 -6.24 -20.96 -13.91
C ILE A 678 -7.32 -21.17 -12.85
N MET A 679 -7.43 -20.28 -11.86
CA MET A 679 -8.48 -20.39 -10.82
C MET A 679 -9.89 -20.28 -11.43
N GLY A 680 -10.11 -19.35 -12.35
CA GLY A 680 -11.38 -19.21 -13.08
C GLY A 680 -11.73 -20.46 -13.88
N ILE A 681 -10.78 -20.98 -14.67
CA ILE A 681 -10.95 -22.22 -15.45
C ILE A 681 -11.29 -23.40 -14.52
N VAL A 682 -10.55 -23.59 -13.43
CA VAL A 682 -10.78 -24.69 -12.48
C VAL A 682 -12.16 -24.56 -11.82
N CYS A 683 -12.54 -23.37 -11.35
CA CYS A 683 -13.85 -23.16 -10.76
C CYS A 683 -15.00 -23.42 -11.75
N CYS A 684 -14.86 -22.96 -13.00
CA CYS A 684 -15.89 -23.19 -14.01
C CYS A 684 -15.96 -24.65 -14.45
N LEU A 685 -14.82 -25.35 -14.57
CA LEU A 685 -14.79 -26.80 -14.82
C LEU A 685 -15.55 -27.58 -13.74
N VAL A 686 -15.27 -27.29 -12.46
CA VAL A 686 -15.95 -27.94 -11.33
C VAL A 686 -17.44 -27.69 -11.39
N VAL A 687 -17.88 -26.46 -11.62
CA VAL A 687 -19.31 -26.13 -11.72
C VAL A 687 -19.97 -26.78 -12.93
N ASN A 688 -19.32 -26.80 -14.08
CA ASN A 688 -19.87 -27.43 -15.28
C ASN A 688 -19.98 -28.96 -15.12
N MET A 689 -18.98 -29.61 -14.52
CA MET A 689 -19.03 -31.04 -14.22
C MET A 689 -20.17 -31.38 -13.26
N VAL A 690 -20.32 -30.61 -12.18
CA VAL A 690 -21.43 -30.79 -11.23
C VAL A 690 -22.77 -30.48 -11.90
N GLY A 691 -22.86 -29.43 -12.71
CA GLY A 691 -24.06 -29.06 -13.46
C GLY A 691 -24.52 -30.16 -14.40
N LYS A 692 -23.60 -30.81 -15.12
CA LYS A 692 -23.89 -31.96 -16.00
C LYS A 692 -24.27 -33.25 -15.26
N LEU A 693 -23.97 -33.35 -13.95
CA LEU A 693 -24.40 -34.48 -13.12
C LEU A 693 -25.81 -34.24 -12.52
N VAL A 694 -26.21 -32.98 -12.40
CA VAL A 694 -27.50 -32.57 -11.82
C VAL A 694 -28.58 -32.38 -12.90
N MET A 695 -28.17 -32.01 -14.12
CA MET A 695 -28.99 -32.03 -15.35
C MET A 695 -29.04 -33.43 -15.92
#